data_AF-A0A535XUN8-F1
#
_entry.id   AF-A0A535XUN8-F1
#
_cell.length_a   1.000
_cell.length_b   1.000
_cell.length_c   1.000
_cell.angle_alpha   90.00
_cell.angle_beta   90.00
_cell.angle_gamma   90.00
#
_symmetry.space_group_name_H-M   'P 1'
#
loop_
_entity.id
_entity.type
_entity.pdbx_description
1 polymer ?
#
loop_
_entity_poly.entity_id
_entity_poly.type
_entity_poly.pdbx_seq_one_letter_code
_entity_poly.pdbx_strand_id
1 'polypeptide(L)'
;MTSTLERAVGERTRNAQRATRNLLPDFAAVLAIAACALVLHRDGLFGGPAFYELDTRLFYYPLAQWVGEQLHAGVFPLWLPDIFTGYPIFADGELALAYLPQLTLLYLLPTPAAMVWLRALHVFLAGLLTYSYLRTLRLEPLPALGGGLVFALGSFLSAQMHHENVVRSAVWLPAVLMCAGRSAEEGCALRVARCALWIAFGALAFSQSALGLHVQPVLMIAFAVGLYAVFSALTPTRNAQRATRNQYIPLLTGAAIVAGGLALAAVQWLPLGEWALVSSRRNGVEYEFASAFGLAPENLPTLLFPFFFRLPDATTWWTLWQQWETELYVGIPTLALVLIGIVFSRRVEPLYFVVLGLLSLWIAMAQYAPFFNLHALLWSIPGFSFLRAPGRFTYLVVFACACLAAFGLQALNQRRVRAVVALVGAVPGVALLAALLALLPTWRNWLAADPDRARAFVESTYLAARAQYPIDPPLVVDGMLSSLDVTNVKTAWSLVLLALTCVAFVAWLAVGARRVVVGQAVFVVLVAVDLLVFASDFHPRMPLASLAPALPAGVSAGERVLMRDHSDLPAFEPNQLLAASVDTAEGYSSLPSQRYVELEAATSSQPRLFDLWSAPAILEPPNAADLHQVDGVRFRAEHPLAASFGGSLPETFRLPRDVATVVGVRLVGTGRWSRT
;
A
#
# COMPACT_ATOMS: atom_id res chain seq x y z
N MET A 1 -44.80 40.97 17.94
CA MET A 1 -44.64 39.58 17.46
C MET A 1 -44.16 39.50 16.00
N THR A 2 -44.56 40.42 15.13
CA THR A 2 -44.14 40.50 13.72
C THR A 2 -42.65 40.85 13.52
N SER A 3 -42.07 41.77 14.30
CA SER A 3 -40.66 42.17 14.12
C SER A 3 -39.62 41.10 14.54
N THR A 4 -39.98 40.18 15.45
CA THR A 4 -39.13 39.05 15.86
C THR A 4 -39.14 37.93 14.82
N LEU A 5 -40.26 37.71 14.13
CA LEU A 5 -40.38 36.77 13.03
C LEU A 5 -39.59 37.23 11.80
N GLU A 6 -39.67 38.52 11.44
CA GLU A 6 -38.89 39.09 10.32
C GLU A 6 -37.37 39.05 10.58
N ARG A 7 -36.93 39.29 11.82
CA ARG A 7 -35.53 39.12 12.22
C ARG A 7 -35.05 37.67 12.11
N ALA A 8 -35.87 36.71 12.57
CA ALA A 8 -35.55 35.28 12.51
C ALA A 8 -35.50 34.75 11.06
N VAL A 9 -36.38 35.24 10.19
CA VAL A 9 -36.39 34.91 8.75
C VAL A 9 -35.19 35.56 8.04
N GLY A 10 -34.83 36.80 8.38
CA GLY A 10 -33.64 37.50 7.89
C GLY A 10 -32.31 36.85 8.31
N GLU A 11 -32.23 36.30 9.53
CA GLU A 11 -31.07 35.53 9.99
C GLU A 11 -30.97 34.15 9.33
N ARG A 12 -32.11 33.46 9.12
CA ARG A 12 -32.14 32.19 8.37
C ARG A 12 -31.72 32.35 6.91
N THR A 13 -32.17 33.41 6.23
CA THR A 13 -31.77 33.70 4.84
C THR A 13 -30.29 34.10 4.74
N ARG A 14 -29.75 34.88 5.68
CA ARG A 14 -28.31 35.18 5.74
C ARG A 14 -27.46 33.94 6.05
N ASN A 15 -27.92 33.04 6.92
CA ASN A 15 -27.24 31.79 7.23
C ASN A 15 -27.31 30.79 6.05
N ALA A 16 -28.42 30.73 5.32
CA ALA A 16 -28.55 29.95 4.09
C ALA A 16 -27.68 30.49 2.95
N GLN A 17 -27.57 31.82 2.81
CA GLN A 17 -26.66 32.49 1.87
C GLN A 17 -25.18 32.31 2.27
N ARG A 18 -24.84 32.27 3.56
CA ARG A 18 -23.50 31.92 4.05
C ARG A 18 -23.17 30.45 3.80
N ALA A 19 -24.15 29.55 3.97
CA ALA A 19 -23.98 28.13 3.72
C ALA A 19 -23.75 27.83 2.23
N THR A 20 -24.51 28.45 1.32
CA THR A 20 -24.32 28.31 -0.14
C THR A 20 -23.02 28.94 -0.65
N ARG A 21 -22.60 30.07 -0.10
CA ARG A 21 -21.32 30.73 -0.45
C ARG A 21 -20.08 29.95 0.02
N ASN A 22 -20.24 28.98 0.92
CA ASN A 22 -19.18 28.10 1.41
C ASN A 22 -19.03 26.79 0.61
N LEU A 23 -19.96 26.46 -0.30
CA LEU A 23 -19.91 25.19 -1.04
C LEU A 23 -18.98 25.22 -2.25
N LEU A 24 -18.76 26.38 -2.87
CA LEU A 24 -17.93 26.48 -4.08
C LEU A 24 -16.46 26.03 -3.87
N PRO A 25 -15.77 26.43 -2.79
CA PRO A 25 -14.41 25.93 -2.52
C PRO A 25 -14.37 24.44 -2.22
N ASP A 26 -15.37 23.90 -1.51
CA ASP A 26 -15.46 22.47 -1.23
C ASP A 26 -15.70 21.68 -2.53
N PHE A 27 -16.58 22.16 -3.40
CA PHE A 27 -16.81 21.57 -4.72
C PHE A 27 -15.56 21.61 -5.61
N ALA A 28 -14.85 22.75 -5.65
CA ALA A 28 -13.60 22.88 -6.38
C ALA A 28 -12.52 21.93 -5.87
N ALA A 29 -12.43 21.70 -4.55
CA ALA A 29 -11.51 20.73 -3.98
C ALA A 29 -11.85 19.29 -4.39
N VAL A 30 -13.13 18.91 -4.36
CA VAL A 30 -13.58 17.60 -4.83
C VAL A 30 -13.27 17.41 -6.31
N LEU A 31 -13.52 18.42 -7.14
CA LEU A 31 -13.15 18.38 -8.57
C LEU A 31 -11.63 18.27 -8.77
N ALA A 32 -10.81 18.94 -7.96
CA ALA A 32 -9.36 18.83 -8.04
C ALA A 32 -8.87 17.42 -7.67
N ILE A 33 -9.46 16.78 -6.66
CA ILE A 33 -9.15 15.39 -6.28
C ILE A 33 -9.54 14.44 -7.42
N ALA A 34 -10.76 14.59 -7.97
CA ALA A 34 -11.21 13.81 -9.12
C ALA A 34 -10.29 14.00 -10.33
N ALA A 35 -9.90 15.25 -10.63
CA ALA A 35 -8.97 15.55 -11.71
C ALA A 35 -7.61 14.87 -11.51
N CYS A 36 -7.05 14.88 -10.30
CA CYS A 36 -5.78 14.20 -10.02
C CYS A 36 -5.89 12.68 -10.23
N ALA A 37 -6.96 12.05 -9.74
CA ALA A 37 -7.21 10.62 -9.94
C ALA A 37 -7.34 10.27 -11.44
N LEU A 38 -8.12 11.07 -12.19
CA LEU A 38 -8.28 10.87 -13.63
C LEU A 38 -6.98 11.12 -14.40
N VAL A 39 -6.20 12.14 -14.05
CA VAL A 39 -4.92 12.47 -14.70
C VAL A 39 -3.89 11.37 -14.48
N LEU A 40 -3.86 10.76 -13.30
CA LEU A 40 -2.96 9.64 -12.98
C LEU A 40 -3.28 8.41 -13.82
N HIS A 41 -4.56 8.11 -14.04
CA HIS A 41 -5.02 6.92 -14.76
C HIS A 41 -5.48 7.17 -16.20
N ARG A 42 -5.23 8.36 -16.75
CA ARG A 42 -5.78 8.83 -18.03
C ARG A 42 -5.53 7.85 -19.18
N ASP A 43 -4.33 7.28 -19.25
CA ASP A 43 -3.94 6.44 -20.38
C ASP A 43 -4.82 5.17 -20.39
N GLY A 44 -4.91 4.45 -19.27
CA GLY A 44 -5.75 3.26 -19.15
C GLY A 44 -7.25 3.54 -19.28
N LEU A 45 -7.74 4.69 -18.78
CA LEU A 45 -9.16 5.06 -18.85
C LEU A 45 -9.64 5.31 -20.28
N PHE A 46 -8.74 5.74 -21.17
CA PHE A 46 -9.05 6.05 -22.57
C PHE A 46 -8.42 5.04 -23.55
N GLY A 47 -8.24 3.78 -23.11
CA GLY A 47 -7.84 2.65 -23.96
C GLY A 47 -6.34 2.55 -24.26
N GLY A 48 -5.52 3.39 -23.63
CA GLY A 48 -4.07 3.31 -23.63
C GLY A 48 -3.52 2.33 -22.58
N PRO A 49 -2.20 2.37 -22.30
CA PRO A 49 -1.57 1.49 -21.33
C PRO A 49 -2.01 1.81 -19.89
N ALA A 50 -2.13 0.77 -19.07
CA ALA A 50 -2.43 0.88 -17.64
C ALA A 50 -1.21 0.49 -16.80
N PHE A 51 -1.19 0.92 -15.54
CA PHE A 51 -0.17 0.49 -14.59
C PHE A 51 -0.17 -1.03 -14.43
N TYR A 52 1.02 -1.59 -14.29
CA TYR A 52 1.21 -3.01 -14.45
C TYR A 52 2.28 -3.52 -13.48
N GLU A 53 2.03 -4.69 -12.91
CA GLU A 53 2.99 -5.52 -12.15
C GLU A 53 2.61 -6.99 -12.30
N LEU A 54 3.49 -7.90 -11.87
CA LEU A 54 3.26 -9.34 -11.96
C LEU A 54 1.95 -9.76 -11.29
N ASP A 55 1.68 -9.39 -10.04
CA ASP A 55 0.43 -9.80 -9.36
C ASP A 55 -0.84 -9.31 -10.08
N THR A 56 -0.78 -8.15 -10.74
CA THR A 56 -1.90 -7.68 -11.57
C THR A 56 -2.19 -8.67 -12.70
N ARG A 57 -1.16 -9.14 -13.38
CA ARG A 57 -1.29 -10.04 -14.54
C ARG A 57 -1.45 -11.51 -14.17
N LEU A 58 -0.78 -11.97 -13.12
CA LEU A 58 -0.71 -13.38 -12.75
C LEU A 58 -1.86 -13.77 -11.83
N PHE A 59 -2.37 -12.85 -11.01
CA PHE A 59 -3.34 -13.18 -9.98
C PHE A 59 -4.66 -12.40 -10.10
N TYR A 60 -4.61 -11.06 -10.03
CA TYR A 60 -5.85 -10.27 -9.96
C TYR A 60 -6.63 -10.28 -11.28
N TYR A 61 -5.98 -10.07 -12.43
CA TYR A 61 -6.67 -9.99 -13.71
C TYR A 61 -7.34 -11.31 -14.12
N PRO A 62 -6.67 -12.48 -14.11
CA PRO A 62 -7.31 -13.71 -14.59
C PRO A 62 -8.51 -14.12 -13.73
N LEU A 63 -8.40 -13.99 -12.41
CA LEU A 63 -9.52 -14.25 -11.49
C LEU A 63 -10.65 -13.23 -11.72
N ALA A 64 -10.33 -11.95 -11.87
CA ALA A 64 -11.34 -10.91 -12.11
C ALA A 64 -12.04 -11.09 -13.46
N GLN A 65 -11.33 -11.57 -14.48
CA GLN A 65 -11.87 -11.85 -15.80
C GLN A 65 -12.92 -12.95 -15.72
N TRP A 66 -12.56 -14.08 -15.11
CA TRP A 66 -13.47 -15.19 -14.91
C TRP A 66 -14.69 -14.78 -14.06
N VAL A 67 -14.48 -14.06 -12.95
CA VAL A 67 -15.58 -13.55 -12.11
C VAL A 67 -16.50 -12.61 -12.89
N GLY A 68 -15.94 -11.69 -13.68
CA GLY A 68 -16.71 -10.76 -14.50
C GLY A 68 -17.61 -11.50 -15.49
N GLU A 69 -17.10 -12.56 -16.13
CA GLU A 69 -17.90 -13.42 -17.02
C GLU A 69 -19.05 -14.10 -16.29
N GLN A 70 -18.81 -14.65 -15.09
CA GLN A 70 -19.87 -15.25 -14.27
C GLN A 70 -20.95 -14.22 -13.88
N LEU A 71 -20.53 -13.03 -13.45
CA LEU A 71 -21.44 -11.94 -13.07
C LEU A 71 -22.30 -11.47 -14.25
N HIS A 72 -21.71 -11.30 -15.43
CA HIS A 72 -22.46 -10.95 -16.66
C HIS A 72 -23.41 -12.06 -17.11
N ALA A 73 -23.11 -13.32 -16.80
CA ALA A 73 -24.01 -14.45 -17.00
C ALA A 73 -25.14 -14.55 -15.94
N GLY A 74 -25.17 -13.64 -14.96
CA GLY A 74 -26.15 -13.65 -13.86
C GLY A 74 -25.85 -14.68 -12.78
N VAL A 75 -24.63 -15.21 -12.73
CA VAL A 75 -24.16 -16.20 -11.75
C VAL A 75 -23.26 -15.51 -10.74
N PHE A 76 -23.58 -15.63 -9.45
CA PHE A 76 -22.70 -15.16 -8.39
C PHE A 76 -21.66 -16.25 -8.05
N PRO A 77 -20.36 -16.03 -8.30
CA PRO A 77 -19.38 -17.09 -8.19
C PRO A 77 -18.98 -17.38 -6.74
N LEU A 78 -19.32 -18.58 -6.26
CA LEU A 78 -18.87 -19.09 -4.96
C LEU A 78 -17.69 -20.06 -5.08
N TRP A 79 -17.60 -20.75 -6.22
CA TRP A 79 -16.64 -21.82 -6.48
C TRP A 79 -16.12 -21.72 -7.92
N LEU A 80 -14.81 -21.79 -8.09
CA LEU A 80 -14.09 -21.78 -9.36
C LEU A 80 -13.55 -23.20 -9.63
N PRO A 81 -14.05 -23.94 -10.63
CA PRO A 81 -13.63 -25.32 -10.87
C PRO A 81 -12.31 -25.46 -11.62
N ASP A 82 -11.84 -24.39 -12.27
CA ASP A 82 -10.85 -24.47 -13.36
C ASP A 82 -9.38 -24.44 -12.90
N ILE A 83 -9.13 -24.14 -11.62
CA ILE A 83 -7.79 -24.18 -11.00
C ILE A 83 -7.83 -24.94 -9.67
N PHE A 84 -6.68 -25.37 -9.17
CA PHE A 84 -6.53 -26.06 -7.87
C PHE A 84 -7.39 -27.33 -7.71
N THR A 85 -7.93 -27.90 -8.80
CA THR A 85 -8.99 -28.94 -8.77
C THR A 85 -10.28 -28.49 -8.06
N GLY A 86 -10.52 -27.18 -8.03
CA GLY A 86 -11.62 -26.53 -7.34
C GLY A 86 -11.13 -25.54 -6.28
N TYR A 87 -11.57 -24.29 -6.42
CA TYR A 87 -11.11 -23.15 -5.66
C TYR A 87 -12.29 -22.36 -5.08
N PRO A 88 -12.37 -22.14 -3.75
CA PRO A 88 -13.48 -21.40 -3.15
C PRO A 88 -13.26 -19.89 -3.27
N ILE A 89 -13.40 -19.37 -4.50
CA ILE A 89 -13.06 -17.98 -4.86
C ILE A 89 -13.75 -16.91 -3.99
N PHE A 90 -14.98 -17.17 -3.51
CA PHE A 90 -15.66 -16.25 -2.60
C PHE A 90 -15.05 -16.25 -1.19
N ALA A 91 -14.63 -17.42 -0.70
CA ALA A 91 -14.08 -17.59 0.64
C ALA A 91 -12.61 -17.14 0.71
N ASP A 92 -11.79 -17.45 -0.30
CA ASP A 92 -10.40 -16.99 -0.39
C ASP A 92 -10.30 -15.46 -0.30
N GLY A 93 -11.28 -14.77 -0.87
CA GLY A 93 -11.55 -13.39 -0.51
C GLY A 93 -10.65 -12.34 -1.17
N GLU A 94 -9.56 -12.75 -1.83
CA GLU A 94 -8.61 -11.84 -2.47
C GLU A 94 -9.24 -10.92 -3.53
N LEU A 95 -10.32 -11.35 -4.18
CA LEU A 95 -11.09 -10.51 -5.11
C LEU A 95 -12.16 -9.64 -4.45
N ALA A 96 -12.44 -9.78 -3.15
CA ALA A 96 -13.37 -8.92 -2.40
C ALA A 96 -14.81 -8.89 -3.00
N LEU A 97 -15.39 -10.05 -3.31
CA LEU A 97 -16.71 -10.15 -3.97
C LEU A 97 -17.90 -9.60 -3.16
N ALA A 98 -17.75 -9.28 -1.87
CA ALA A 98 -18.75 -8.53 -1.10
C ALA A 98 -18.39 -7.04 -0.91
N TYR A 99 -17.25 -6.57 -1.42
CA TYR A 99 -16.89 -5.15 -1.45
C TYR A 99 -17.67 -4.44 -2.56
N LEU A 100 -18.49 -3.45 -2.19
CA LEU A 100 -19.49 -2.88 -3.09
C LEU A 100 -18.89 -2.28 -4.37
N PRO A 101 -17.80 -1.49 -4.33
CA PRO A 101 -17.19 -0.94 -5.54
C PRO A 101 -16.67 -2.00 -6.51
N GLN A 102 -16.02 -3.06 -6.00
CA GLN A 102 -15.53 -4.16 -6.85
C GLN A 102 -16.68 -4.87 -7.56
N LEU A 103 -17.65 -5.34 -6.77
CA LEU A 103 -18.79 -6.10 -7.29
C LEU A 103 -19.55 -5.27 -8.33
N THR A 104 -19.78 -3.98 -8.04
CA THR A 104 -20.51 -3.08 -8.93
C THR A 104 -19.76 -2.85 -10.25
N LEU A 105 -18.45 -2.57 -10.21
CA LEU A 105 -17.69 -2.28 -11.43
C LEU A 105 -17.46 -3.53 -12.29
N LEU A 106 -17.23 -4.70 -11.69
CA LEU A 106 -17.14 -5.97 -12.42
C LEU A 106 -18.48 -6.39 -13.05
N TYR A 107 -19.61 -6.03 -12.43
CA TYR A 107 -20.94 -6.32 -12.98
C TYR A 107 -21.35 -5.38 -14.12
N LEU A 108 -20.87 -4.13 -14.11
CA LEU A 108 -21.30 -3.09 -15.06
C LEU A 108 -20.36 -2.91 -16.25
N LEU A 109 -19.09 -3.26 -16.11
CA LEU A 109 -18.04 -2.96 -17.09
C LEU A 109 -17.29 -4.22 -17.50
N PRO A 110 -16.73 -4.27 -18.72
CA PRO A 110 -15.71 -5.25 -19.07
C PRO A 110 -14.54 -5.21 -18.08
N THR A 111 -14.03 -6.37 -17.68
CA THR A 111 -13.03 -6.53 -16.61
C THR A 111 -11.80 -5.61 -16.76
N PRO A 112 -11.15 -5.47 -17.95
CA PRO A 112 -10.01 -4.56 -18.08
C PRO A 112 -10.37 -3.12 -17.71
N ALA A 113 -11.54 -2.65 -18.13
CA ALA A 113 -12.02 -1.32 -17.80
C ALA A 113 -12.38 -1.20 -16.32
N ALA A 114 -13.05 -2.21 -15.76
CA ALA A 114 -13.40 -2.26 -14.33
C ALA A 114 -12.16 -2.09 -13.44
N MET A 115 -11.06 -2.80 -13.72
CA MET A 115 -9.82 -2.71 -12.94
C MET A 115 -9.20 -1.31 -12.99
N VAL A 116 -9.15 -0.67 -14.16
CA VAL A 116 -8.63 0.70 -14.27
C VAL A 116 -9.53 1.70 -13.53
N TRP A 117 -10.85 1.59 -13.69
CA TRP A 117 -11.80 2.45 -12.99
C TRP A 117 -11.77 2.25 -11.48
N LEU A 118 -11.56 1.02 -11.00
CA LEU A 118 -11.37 0.73 -9.58
C LEU A 118 -10.15 1.48 -9.04
N ARG A 119 -9.01 1.44 -9.72
CA ARG A 119 -7.80 2.18 -9.28
C ARG A 119 -8.06 3.68 -9.18
N ALA A 120 -8.66 4.28 -10.22
CA ALA A 120 -9.04 5.69 -10.21
C ALA A 120 -10.03 6.02 -9.09
N LEU A 121 -11.02 5.15 -8.85
CA LEU A 121 -12.00 5.30 -7.79
C LEU A 121 -11.34 5.26 -6.41
N HIS A 122 -10.40 4.36 -6.15
CA HIS A 122 -9.72 4.28 -4.85
C HIS A 122 -8.86 5.50 -4.58
N VAL A 123 -8.11 6.01 -5.57
CA VAL A 123 -7.37 7.27 -5.43
C VAL A 123 -8.32 8.43 -5.12
N PHE A 124 -9.46 8.50 -5.82
CA PHE A 124 -10.50 9.50 -5.55
C PHE A 124 -11.08 9.37 -4.14
N LEU A 125 -11.44 8.16 -3.70
CA LEU A 125 -11.99 7.89 -2.36
C LEU A 125 -10.99 8.25 -1.27
N ALA A 126 -9.71 7.86 -1.41
CA ALA A 126 -8.67 8.20 -0.47
C ALA A 126 -8.57 9.73 -0.27
N GLY A 127 -8.57 10.48 -1.36
CA GLY A 127 -8.53 11.95 -1.33
C GLY A 127 -9.81 12.56 -0.74
N LEU A 128 -10.98 12.11 -1.21
CA LEU A 128 -12.28 12.62 -0.79
C LEU A 128 -12.55 12.37 0.70
N LEU A 129 -12.28 11.16 1.18
CA LEU A 129 -12.51 10.78 2.58
C LEU A 129 -11.54 11.50 3.51
N THR A 130 -10.27 11.65 3.11
CA THR A 130 -9.28 12.44 3.86
C THR A 130 -9.65 13.92 3.89
N TYR A 131 -10.04 14.48 2.75
CA TYR A 131 -10.57 15.83 2.66
C TYR A 131 -11.73 16.03 3.64
N SER A 132 -12.73 15.15 3.57
CA SER A 132 -13.93 15.19 4.41
C SER A 132 -13.59 15.11 5.89
N TYR A 133 -12.69 14.20 6.26
CA TYR A 133 -12.18 14.07 7.63
C TYR A 133 -11.51 15.36 8.12
N LEU A 134 -10.60 15.94 7.34
CA LEU A 134 -9.91 17.18 7.68
C LEU A 134 -10.88 18.38 7.78
N ARG A 135 -11.97 18.37 7.00
CA ARG A 135 -13.05 19.36 7.16
C ARG A 135 -13.80 19.19 8.48
N THR A 136 -13.98 17.96 8.99
CA THR A 136 -14.54 17.75 10.34
C THR A 136 -13.61 18.25 11.44
N LEU A 137 -12.30 18.20 11.22
CA LEU A 137 -11.30 18.86 12.06
C LEU A 137 -11.27 20.38 11.87
N ARG A 138 -12.25 20.99 11.18
CA ARG A 138 -12.39 22.45 11.01
C ARG A 138 -11.16 23.11 10.37
N LEU A 139 -10.48 22.42 9.46
CA LEU A 139 -9.46 23.01 8.58
C LEU A 139 -10.13 23.68 7.38
N GLU A 140 -9.51 24.68 6.77
CA GLU A 140 -10.05 25.32 5.57
C GLU A 140 -9.97 24.40 4.33
N PRO A 141 -10.76 24.65 3.26
CA PRO A 141 -10.78 23.82 2.06
C PRO A 141 -9.40 23.57 1.43
N LEU A 142 -8.56 24.60 1.25
CA LEU A 142 -7.22 24.41 0.66
C LEU A 142 -6.29 23.54 1.51
N PRO A 143 -6.12 23.78 2.83
CA PRO A 143 -5.40 22.86 3.71
C PRO A 143 -5.93 21.42 3.68
N ALA A 144 -7.26 21.24 3.69
CA ALA A 144 -7.88 19.93 3.62
C ALA A 144 -7.64 19.24 2.27
N LEU A 145 -7.66 19.99 1.16
CA LEU A 145 -7.30 19.51 -0.17
C LEU A 145 -5.86 19.02 -0.20
N GLY A 146 -4.92 19.82 0.32
CA GLY A 146 -3.50 19.43 0.41
C GLY A 146 -3.31 18.11 1.14
N GLY A 147 -3.88 17.94 2.34
CA GLY A 147 -3.82 16.67 3.06
C GLY A 147 -4.49 15.51 2.30
N GLY A 148 -5.64 15.78 1.65
CA GLY A 148 -6.31 14.79 0.81
C GLY A 148 -5.42 14.27 -0.33
N LEU A 149 -4.73 15.17 -1.03
CA LEU A 149 -3.82 14.80 -2.12
C LEU A 149 -2.58 14.04 -1.63
N VAL A 150 -2.02 14.40 -0.46
CA VAL A 150 -0.88 13.67 0.13
C VAL A 150 -1.23 12.22 0.39
N PHE A 151 -2.38 11.94 1.00
CA PHE A 151 -2.78 10.55 1.26
C PHE A 151 -3.14 9.80 -0.02
N ALA A 152 -3.85 10.45 -0.95
CA ALA A 152 -4.30 9.84 -2.20
C ALA A 152 -3.15 9.46 -3.16
N LEU A 153 -2.07 10.26 -3.18
CA LEU A 153 -0.97 10.13 -4.15
C LEU A 153 0.38 9.75 -3.51
N GLY A 154 0.45 9.69 -2.18
CA GLY A 154 1.66 9.30 -1.45
C GLY A 154 2.08 7.85 -1.70
N SER A 155 3.28 7.49 -1.25
CA SER A 155 3.92 6.21 -1.58
C SER A 155 3.08 4.99 -1.28
N PHE A 156 2.34 4.96 -0.16
CA PHE A 156 1.60 3.77 0.21
C PHE A 156 0.57 3.36 -0.85
N LEU A 157 -0.33 4.26 -1.28
CA LEU A 157 -1.34 3.90 -2.28
C LEU A 157 -0.75 3.77 -3.68
N SER A 158 0.20 4.63 -4.03
CA SER A 158 0.85 4.60 -5.36
C SER A 158 1.66 3.33 -5.57
N ALA A 159 2.40 2.87 -4.56
CA ALA A 159 3.27 1.70 -4.64
C ALA A 159 2.51 0.38 -4.44
N GLN A 160 1.43 0.38 -3.65
CA GLN A 160 0.59 -0.80 -3.43
C GLN A 160 -0.53 -0.96 -4.47
N MET A 161 -0.57 -0.10 -5.50
CA MET A 161 -1.64 -0.06 -6.50
C MET A 161 -1.90 -1.41 -7.21
N HIS A 162 -0.88 -2.25 -7.33
CA HIS A 162 -1.00 -3.58 -7.91
C HIS A 162 -1.51 -4.64 -6.93
N HIS A 163 -1.36 -4.43 -5.61
CA HIS A 163 -2.01 -5.22 -4.57
C HIS A 163 -3.41 -4.65 -4.28
N GLU A 164 -4.37 -5.00 -5.15
CA GLU A 164 -5.67 -4.34 -5.16
C GLU A 164 -6.43 -4.52 -3.85
N ASN A 165 -6.26 -5.65 -3.15
CA ASN A 165 -6.81 -5.90 -1.81
C ASN A 165 -6.28 -4.89 -0.76
N VAL A 166 -4.99 -4.56 -0.76
CA VAL A 166 -4.37 -3.60 0.16
C VAL A 166 -5.01 -2.22 -0.02
N VAL A 167 -5.06 -1.74 -1.26
CA VAL A 167 -5.60 -0.41 -1.59
C VAL A 167 -7.09 -0.33 -1.25
N ARG A 168 -7.90 -1.31 -1.69
CA ARG A 168 -9.34 -1.38 -1.39
C ARG A 168 -9.63 -1.29 0.11
N SER A 169 -8.86 -1.99 0.93
CA SER A 169 -9.01 -1.96 2.39
C SER A 169 -8.51 -0.65 3.01
N ALA A 170 -7.44 -0.06 2.49
CA ALA A 170 -6.79 1.13 3.06
C ALA A 170 -7.56 2.44 2.87
N VAL A 171 -8.28 2.64 1.77
CA VAL A 171 -8.87 3.96 1.46
C VAL A 171 -9.92 4.44 2.48
N TRP A 172 -10.44 3.56 3.33
CA TRP A 172 -11.53 3.84 4.27
C TRP A 172 -11.11 4.40 5.63
N LEU A 173 -9.81 4.35 5.99
CA LEU A 173 -9.31 4.88 7.26
C LEU A 173 -9.83 6.27 7.61
N PRO A 174 -9.82 7.26 6.69
CA PRO A 174 -10.25 8.61 7.04
C PRO A 174 -11.75 8.66 7.37
N ALA A 175 -12.57 7.86 6.68
CA ALA A 175 -14.01 7.80 6.95
C ALA A 175 -14.30 7.17 8.33
N VAL A 176 -13.58 6.12 8.69
CA VAL A 176 -13.72 5.46 10.00
C VAL A 176 -13.29 6.42 11.11
N LEU A 177 -12.15 7.09 10.99
CA LEU A 177 -11.70 8.09 11.98
C LEU A 177 -12.65 9.29 12.07
N MET A 178 -13.16 9.76 10.94
CA MET A 178 -14.20 10.80 10.90
C MET A 178 -15.43 10.39 11.71
N CYS A 179 -15.95 9.18 11.47
CA CYS A 179 -17.12 8.67 12.17
C CYS A 179 -16.84 8.46 13.66
N ALA A 180 -15.67 7.92 14.03
CA ALA A 180 -15.27 7.74 15.42
C ALA A 180 -15.17 9.07 16.19
N GLY A 181 -14.61 10.11 15.57
CA GLY A 181 -14.58 11.45 16.14
C GLY A 181 -15.98 12.04 16.33
N ARG A 182 -16.83 11.93 15.31
CA ARG A 182 -18.21 12.45 15.35
C ARG A 182 -19.10 11.70 16.33
N SER A 183 -19.02 10.37 16.40
CA SER A 183 -19.78 9.57 17.36
C SER A 183 -19.38 9.92 18.79
N ALA A 184 -18.08 10.09 19.05
CA ALA A 184 -17.59 10.52 20.36
C ALA A 184 -18.12 11.91 20.74
N GLU A 185 -18.05 12.91 19.84
CA GLU A 185 -18.57 14.26 20.07
C GLU A 185 -20.09 14.27 20.33
N GLU A 186 -20.86 13.52 19.55
CA GLU A 186 -22.32 13.45 19.66
C GLU A 186 -22.75 12.67 20.91
N GLY A 187 -22.07 11.56 21.24
CA GLY A 187 -22.28 10.77 22.44
C GLY A 187 -21.96 11.54 23.72
N CYS A 188 -20.82 12.24 23.78
CA CYS A 188 -20.47 13.12 24.90
C CYS A 188 -21.47 14.26 25.10
N ALA A 189 -22.17 14.67 24.04
CA ALA A 189 -23.24 15.66 24.09
C ALA A 189 -24.63 15.04 24.36
N LEU A 190 -24.72 13.74 24.65
CA LEU A 190 -25.95 12.98 24.88
C LEU A 190 -26.95 13.03 23.70
N ARG A 191 -26.44 13.23 22.47
CA ARG A 191 -27.22 13.24 21.23
C ARG A 191 -27.29 11.82 20.65
N VAL A 192 -28.00 10.93 21.35
CA VAL A 192 -27.98 9.47 21.12
C VAL A 192 -28.28 9.09 19.67
N ALA A 193 -29.33 9.65 19.05
CA ALA A 193 -29.69 9.32 17.67
C ALA A 193 -28.59 9.69 16.65
N ARG A 194 -27.93 10.84 16.84
CA ARG A 194 -26.81 11.25 15.98
C ARG A 194 -25.56 10.43 16.25
N CYS A 195 -25.30 10.08 17.51
CA CYS A 195 -24.22 9.18 17.87
C CYS A 195 -24.39 7.82 17.18
N ALA A 196 -25.58 7.22 17.28
CA ALA A 196 -25.92 5.96 16.62
C ALA A 196 -25.77 6.03 15.10
N LEU A 197 -26.18 7.14 14.48
CA LEU A 197 -26.01 7.35 13.04
C LEU A 197 -24.53 7.35 12.63
N TRP A 198 -23.66 8.04 13.37
CA TRP A 198 -22.22 8.04 13.10
C TRP A 198 -21.57 6.69 13.39
N ILE A 199 -22.03 5.95 14.39
CA ILE A 199 -21.60 4.57 14.62
C ILE A 199 -21.99 3.70 13.41
N ALA A 200 -23.21 3.83 12.89
CA ALA A 200 -23.67 3.06 11.73
C ALA A 200 -22.85 3.39 10.46
N PHE A 201 -22.59 4.66 10.18
CA PHE A 201 -21.72 5.04 9.05
C PHE A 201 -20.27 4.60 9.25
N GLY A 202 -19.75 4.68 10.48
CA GLY A 202 -18.42 4.19 10.81
C GLY A 202 -18.31 2.68 10.63
N ALA A 203 -19.32 1.93 11.09
CA ALA A 203 -19.40 0.48 10.91
C ALA A 203 -19.49 0.10 9.44
N LEU A 204 -20.25 0.83 8.63
CA LEU A 204 -20.30 0.63 7.17
C LEU A 204 -18.96 0.93 6.51
N ALA A 205 -18.27 2.01 6.88
CA ALA A 205 -16.94 2.31 6.34
C ALA A 205 -15.91 1.25 6.74
N PHE A 206 -15.93 0.81 8.00
CA PHE A 206 -15.05 -0.26 8.48
C PHE A 206 -15.38 -1.60 7.81
N SER A 207 -16.66 -1.90 7.56
CA SER A 207 -17.05 -3.11 6.85
C SER A 207 -16.57 -3.09 5.41
N GLN A 208 -16.62 -1.96 4.72
CA GLN A 208 -16.07 -1.85 3.36
C GLN A 208 -14.55 -2.02 3.34
N SER A 209 -13.83 -1.53 4.35
CA SER A 209 -12.39 -1.87 4.51
C SER A 209 -12.19 -3.37 4.70
N ALA A 210 -12.95 -3.98 5.62
CA ALA A 210 -12.87 -5.39 5.93
C ALA A 210 -13.24 -6.26 4.72
N LEU A 211 -14.25 -5.89 3.95
CA LEU A 211 -14.68 -6.58 2.74
C LEU A 211 -13.72 -6.40 1.57
N GLY A 212 -12.82 -5.39 1.60
CA GLY A 212 -11.63 -5.35 0.73
C GLY A 212 -10.65 -6.51 0.96
N LEU A 213 -10.82 -7.23 2.08
CA LEU A 213 -10.24 -8.52 2.45
C LEU A 213 -8.73 -8.63 2.54
N HIS A 214 -8.04 -7.50 2.68
CA HIS A 214 -6.70 -7.52 3.26
C HIS A 214 -6.76 -7.32 4.79
N VAL A 215 -6.47 -8.38 5.55
CA VAL A 215 -6.57 -8.37 7.03
C VAL A 215 -5.67 -7.30 7.68
N GLN A 216 -4.46 -7.09 7.14
CA GLN A 216 -3.49 -6.16 7.72
C GLN A 216 -3.93 -4.68 7.74
N PRO A 217 -4.36 -4.01 6.64
CA PRO A 217 -4.93 -2.66 6.71
C PRO A 217 -6.14 -2.55 7.64
N VAL A 218 -6.98 -3.58 7.76
CA VAL A 218 -8.15 -3.59 8.64
C VAL A 218 -7.72 -3.52 10.11
N LEU A 219 -6.71 -4.30 10.50
CA LEU A 219 -6.10 -4.24 11.83
C LEU A 219 -5.40 -2.90 12.07
N MET A 220 -4.73 -2.34 11.07
CA MET A 220 -4.12 -1.00 11.14
C MET A 220 -5.17 0.10 11.36
N ILE A 221 -6.34 0.00 10.73
CA ILE A 221 -7.46 0.93 10.96
C ILE A 221 -8.02 0.76 12.37
N ALA A 222 -8.24 -0.48 12.83
CA ALA A 222 -8.67 -0.74 14.20
C ALA A 222 -7.66 -0.18 15.22
N PHE A 223 -6.36 -0.34 14.97
CA PHE A 223 -5.29 0.27 15.77
C PHE A 223 -5.37 1.79 15.77
N ALA A 224 -5.52 2.44 14.61
CA ALA A 224 -5.64 3.89 14.52
C ALA A 224 -6.88 4.41 15.26
N VAL A 225 -8.02 3.73 15.17
CA VAL A 225 -9.26 4.05 15.90
C VAL A 225 -9.09 3.85 17.40
N GLY A 226 -8.48 2.74 17.82
CA GLY A 226 -8.18 2.47 19.23
C GLY A 226 -7.28 3.55 19.84
N LEU A 227 -6.19 3.89 19.14
CA LEU A 227 -5.29 4.98 19.54
C LEU A 227 -6.03 6.33 19.59
N TYR A 228 -6.90 6.61 18.62
CA TYR A 228 -7.70 7.84 18.60
C TYR A 228 -8.69 7.89 19.77
N ALA A 229 -9.33 6.77 20.11
CA ALA A 229 -10.27 6.67 21.21
C ALA A 229 -9.56 6.87 22.57
N VAL A 230 -8.38 6.25 22.75
CA VAL A 230 -7.53 6.47 23.93
C VAL A 230 -7.07 7.92 24.02
N PHE A 231 -6.54 8.47 22.93
CA PHE A 231 -6.15 9.87 22.86
C PHE A 231 -7.30 10.81 23.25
N SER A 232 -8.48 10.61 22.65
CA SER A 232 -9.68 11.41 22.90
C SER A 232 -10.18 11.27 24.35
N ALA A 233 -10.01 10.11 24.98
CA ALA A 233 -10.34 9.90 26.38
C ALA A 233 -9.38 10.63 27.32
N LEU A 234 -8.09 10.70 26.97
CA LEU A 234 -7.03 11.31 27.78
C LEU A 234 -6.92 12.83 27.59
N THR A 235 -7.34 13.37 26.45
CA THR A 235 -7.30 14.81 26.18
C THR A 235 -8.66 15.45 26.45
N PRO A 236 -8.81 16.34 27.45
CA PRO A 236 -10.08 16.99 27.74
C PRO A 236 -10.55 17.84 26.56
N THR A 237 -11.80 17.63 26.13
CA THR A 237 -12.45 18.58 25.21
C THR A 237 -12.60 19.95 25.91
N ARG A 238 -12.68 21.03 25.12
CA ARG A 238 -12.76 22.44 25.60
C ARG A 238 -13.81 22.72 26.68
N ASN A 239 -14.80 21.84 26.89
CA ASN A 239 -15.77 21.93 27.98
C ASN A 239 -15.39 20.97 29.13
N ALA A 240 -14.38 21.37 29.91
CA ALA A 240 -13.78 20.59 31.01
C ALA A 240 -14.79 20.08 32.07
N GLN A 241 -15.94 20.77 32.27
CA GLN A 241 -16.96 20.36 33.25
C GLN A 241 -17.79 19.12 32.85
N ARG A 242 -17.79 18.70 31.57
CA ARG A 242 -18.43 17.45 31.11
C ARG A 242 -17.43 16.30 30.91
N ALA A 243 -16.13 16.57 31.04
CA ALA A 243 -15.07 15.66 30.62
C ALA A 243 -14.89 14.43 31.54
N THR A 244 -15.15 14.54 32.84
CA THR A 244 -14.89 13.43 33.79
C THR A 244 -15.95 12.31 33.76
N ARG A 245 -17.18 12.59 33.34
CA ARG A 245 -18.27 11.57 33.31
C ARG A 245 -18.32 10.76 32.00
N ASN A 246 -17.70 11.25 30.93
CA ASN A 246 -17.89 10.74 29.56
C ASN A 246 -16.60 10.26 28.87
N GLN A 247 -15.49 10.11 29.61
CA GLN A 247 -14.18 9.74 29.06
C GLN A 247 -14.15 8.36 28.37
N TYR A 248 -15.10 7.46 28.68
CA TYR A 248 -15.18 6.14 28.05
C TYR A 248 -16.02 6.11 26.75
N ILE A 249 -16.75 7.18 26.43
CA ILE A 249 -17.59 7.23 25.21
C ILE A 249 -16.78 7.06 23.92
N PRO A 250 -15.60 7.69 23.75
CA PRO A 250 -14.76 7.43 22.58
C PRO A 250 -14.40 5.94 22.43
N LEU A 251 -14.06 5.26 23.55
CA LEU A 251 -13.75 3.83 23.57
C LEU A 251 -14.96 2.98 23.17
N LEU A 252 -16.14 3.25 23.75
CA LEU A 252 -17.37 2.51 23.44
C LEU A 252 -17.81 2.70 21.99
N THR A 253 -17.78 3.94 21.49
CA THR A 253 -18.22 4.22 20.11
C THR A 253 -17.22 3.69 19.08
N GLY A 254 -15.91 3.78 19.36
CA GLY A 254 -14.88 3.15 18.54
C GLY A 254 -15.01 1.62 18.50
N ALA A 255 -15.23 0.99 19.65
CA ALA A 255 -15.48 -0.46 19.73
C ALA A 255 -16.76 -0.87 18.99
N ALA A 256 -17.85 -0.09 19.12
CA ALA A 256 -19.11 -0.34 18.42
C ALA A 256 -18.95 -0.22 16.89
N ILE A 257 -18.13 0.73 16.41
CA ILE A 257 -17.81 0.86 14.97
C ILE A 257 -17.06 -0.38 14.47
N VAL A 258 -16.00 -0.79 15.16
CA VAL A 258 -15.19 -1.96 14.76
C VAL A 258 -16.03 -3.24 14.82
N ALA A 259 -16.74 -3.47 15.92
CA ALA A 259 -17.58 -4.66 16.11
C ALA A 259 -18.73 -4.70 15.09
N GLY A 260 -19.42 -3.59 14.88
CA GLY A 260 -20.49 -3.49 13.87
C GLY A 260 -19.95 -3.69 12.45
N GLY A 261 -18.78 -3.16 12.14
CA GLY A 261 -18.15 -3.33 10.84
C GLY A 261 -17.72 -4.78 10.56
N LEU A 262 -17.13 -5.46 11.55
CA LEU A 262 -16.81 -6.89 11.47
C LEU A 262 -18.08 -7.74 11.33
N ALA A 263 -19.15 -7.41 12.05
CA ALA A 263 -20.42 -8.12 11.93
C ALA A 263 -21.03 -7.99 10.52
N LEU A 264 -20.94 -6.81 9.90
CA LEU A 264 -21.36 -6.62 8.51
C LEU A 264 -20.45 -7.35 7.52
N ALA A 265 -19.14 -7.37 7.78
CA ALA A 265 -18.17 -8.06 6.94
C ALA A 265 -18.16 -9.59 7.10
N ALA A 266 -18.85 -10.11 8.12
CA ALA A 266 -18.96 -11.54 8.43
C ALA A 266 -19.47 -12.38 7.25
N VAL A 267 -20.25 -11.78 6.34
CA VAL A 267 -20.72 -12.42 5.10
C VAL A 267 -19.59 -13.03 4.27
N GLN A 268 -18.39 -12.45 4.32
CA GLN A 268 -17.21 -12.97 3.61
C GLN A 268 -16.06 -13.35 4.57
N TRP A 269 -15.96 -12.69 5.74
CA TRP A 269 -14.94 -13.04 6.74
C TRP A 269 -15.15 -14.42 7.40
N LEU A 270 -16.40 -14.87 7.56
CA LEU A 270 -16.65 -16.21 8.11
C LEU A 270 -16.19 -17.31 7.14
N PRO A 271 -16.60 -17.31 5.85
CA PRO A 271 -16.05 -18.24 4.85
C PRO A 271 -14.52 -18.17 4.75
N LEU A 272 -13.93 -16.96 4.77
CA LEU A 272 -12.47 -16.80 4.78
C LEU A 272 -11.84 -17.46 6.00
N GLY A 273 -12.42 -17.28 7.18
CA GLY A 273 -11.95 -17.90 8.41
C GLY A 273 -11.99 -19.43 8.36
N GLU A 274 -13.08 -19.99 7.84
CA GLU A 274 -13.21 -21.44 7.61
C GLU A 274 -12.14 -21.96 6.63
N TRP A 275 -11.90 -21.23 5.54
CA TRP A 275 -10.87 -21.57 4.56
C TRP A 275 -9.45 -21.46 5.13
N ALA A 276 -9.17 -20.41 5.90
CA ALA A 276 -7.87 -20.18 6.51
C ALA A 276 -7.45 -21.33 7.46
N LEU A 277 -8.41 -21.95 8.16
CA LEU A 277 -8.17 -23.09 9.05
C LEU A 277 -7.73 -24.37 8.32
N VAL A 278 -8.08 -24.52 7.04
CA VAL A 278 -7.67 -25.65 6.19
C VAL A 278 -6.54 -25.29 5.21
N SER A 279 -6.11 -24.03 5.22
CA SER A 279 -4.98 -23.55 4.42
C SER A 279 -3.63 -24.02 4.98
N SER A 280 -2.60 -23.95 4.14
CA SER A 280 -1.21 -24.17 4.56
C SER A 280 -0.71 -23.13 5.60
N ARG A 281 -1.43 -22.02 5.77
CA ARG A 281 -1.10 -20.94 6.73
C ARG A 281 -1.82 -21.05 8.08
N ARG A 282 -2.54 -22.15 8.33
CA ARG A 282 -3.39 -22.33 9.54
C ARG A 282 -2.68 -22.12 10.90
N ASN A 283 -1.36 -22.30 10.96
CA ASN A 283 -0.57 -22.17 12.19
C ASN A 283 0.15 -20.81 12.32
N GLY A 284 -0.14 -19.85 11.45
CA GLY A 284 0.63 -18.60 11.36
C GLY A 284 2.00 -18.83 10.71
N VAL A 285 2.88 -17.84 10.86
CA VAL A 285 4.23 -17.86 10.28
C VAL A 285 5.29 -17.53 11.33
N GLU A 286 6.47 -18.11 11.15
CA GLU A 286 7.65 -17.82 11.97
C GLU A 286 8.03 -16.34 11.90
N TYR A 287 8.62 -15.84 13.00
CA TYR A 287 8.93 -14.42 13.12
C TYR A 287 9.88 -13.92 12.02
N GLU A 288 10.83 -14.75 11.62
CA GLU A 288 11.77 -14.43 10.53
C GLU A 288 11.05 -14.13 9.20
N PHE A 289 10.00 -14.88 8.88
CA PHE A 289 9.18 -14.62 7.70
C PHE A 289 8.24 -13.43 7.93
N ALA A 290 7.67 -13.33 9.14
CA ALA A 290 6.81 -12.21 9.51
C ALA A 290 7.52 -10.85 9.41
N SER A 291 8.81 -10.79 9.77
CA SER A 291 9.62 -9.56 9.77
C SER A 291 10.23 -9.21 8.40
N ALA A 292 10.11 -10.09 7.40
CA ALA A 292 10.54 -9.80 6.03
C ALA A 292 9.82 -8.54 5.51
N PHE A 293 10.48 -7.75 4.65
CA PHE A 293 9.99 -6.45 4.17
C PHE A 293 9.83 -5.39 5.28
N GLY A 294 10.68 -5.43 6.31
CA GLY A 294 10.80 -4.31 7.24
C GLY A 294 11.41 -3.08 6.58
N LEU A 295 10.95 -1.90 6.99
CA LEU A 295 11.50 -0.62 6.52
C LEU A 295 12.88 -0.41 7.14
N ALA A 296 13.93 -0.66 6.37
CA ALA A 296 15.30 -0.47 6.82
C ALA A 296 15.65 1.04 6.84
N PRO A 297 16.47 1.52 7.78
CA PRO A 297 16.96 2.90 7.79
C PRO A 297 17.60 3.34 6.47
N GLU A 298 18.20 2.38 5.76
CA GLU A 298 18.78 2.53 4.44
C GLU A 298 17.74 3.03 3.43
N ASN A 299 16.44 2.73 3.60
CA ASN A 299 15.37 3.21 2.74
C ASN A 299 14.98 4.68 3.00
N LEU A 300 15.39 5.31 4.10
CA LEU A 300 14.99 6.69 4.44
C LEU A 300 15.37 7.78 3.41
N PRO A 301 16.42 7.65 2.57
CA PRO A 301 16.67 8.58 1.47
C PRO A 301 15.46 8.73 0.52
N THR A 302 14.57 7.73 0.44
CA THR A 302 13.32 7.80 -0.35
C THR A 302 12.42 8.97 0.04
N LEU A 303 12.48 9.45 1.28
CA LEU A 303 11.75 10.64 1.73
C LEU A 303 12.05 11.90 0.89
N LEU A 304 13.26 11.99 0.32
CA LEU A 304 13.70 13.09 -0.53
C LEU A 304 13.92 12.65 -1.98
N PHE A 305 14.36 11.42 -2.18
CA PHE A 305 14.73 10.85 -3.48
C PHE A 305 13.93 9.57 -3.71
N PRO A 306 12.66 9.65 -4.15
CA PRO A 306 11.78 8.47 -4.26
C PRO A 306 12.23 7.43 -5.29
N PHE A 307 13.23 7.76 -6.11
CA PHE A 307 13.83 6.85 -7.09
C PHE A 307 15.30 6.57 -6.79
N PHE A 308 15.76 6.81 -5.54
CA PHE A 308 17.13 6.57 -5.12
C PHE A 308 17.57 5.12 -5.35
N PHE A 309 16.65 4.16 -5.24
CA PHE A 309 16.99 2.75 -5.44
C PHE A 309 16.70 2.24 -6.85
N ARG A 310 16.53 3.13 -7.83
CA ARG A 310 16.18 2.79 -9.21
C ARG A 310 17.22 3.29 -10.20
N LEU A 311 17.66 2.42 -11.10
CA LEU A 311 18.55 2.79 -12.18
C LEU A 311 17.83 3.62 -13.27
N PRO A 312 18.58 4.33 -14.15
CA PRO A 312 18.01 5.16 -15.21
C PRO A 312 17.21 4.38 -16.27
N ASP A 313 17.35 3.05 -16.32
CA ASP A 313 16.57 2.16 -17.18
C ASP A 313 15.10 2.00 -16.74
N ALA A 314 14.73 2.57 -15.58
CA ALA A 314 13.41 2.58 -14.96
C ALA A 314 12.86 1.21 -14.53
N THR A 315 13.56 0.11 -14.83
CA THR A 315 13.13 -1.26 -14.51
C THR A 315 14.00 -1.92 -13.46
N THR A 316 15.26 -1.53 -13.32
CA THR A 316 16.19 -2.19 -12.41
C THR A 316 16.23 -1.47 -11.06
N TRP A 317 15.94 -2.24 -10.01
CA TRP A 317 15.96 -1.78 -8.62
C TRP A 317 17.05 -2.50 -7.84
N TRP A 318 17.69 -1.78 -6.92
CA TRP A 318 18.74 -2.30 -6.05
C TRP A 318 18.36 -2.23 -4.56
N THR A 319 17.06 -2.23 -4.26
CA THR A 319 16.51 -2.22 -2.89
C THR A 319 16.75 -3.55 -2.16
N LEU A 320 16.92 -3.48 -0.82
CA LEU A 320 17.01 -4.69 0.03
C LEU A 320 15.73 -5.55 -0.03
N TRP A 321 14.58 -4.91 -0.12
CA TRP A 321 13.26 -5.53 -0.18
C TRP A 321 12.49 -5.00 -1.39
N GLN A 322 11.46 -5.69 -1.85
CA GLN A 322 10.58 -5.14 -2.90
C GLN A 322 10.19 -3.69 -2.59
N GLN A 323 10.41 -2.81 -3.56
CA GLN A 323 10.29 -1.36 -3.44
C GLN A 323 8.90 -0.94 -2.93
N TRP A 324 7.85 -1.64 -3.32
CA TRP A 324 6.48 -1.29 -2.91
C TRP A 324 6.16 -1.55 -1.44
N GLU A 325 6.94 -2.38 -0.75
CA GLU A 325 6.76 -2.63 0.69
C GLU A 325 7.54 -1.65 1.57
N THR A 326 8.60 -1.04 1.05
CA THR A 326 9.56 -0.23 1.84
C THR A 326 9.75 1.20 1.33
N GLU A 327 8.95 1.65 0.37
CA GLU A 327 8.96 3.03 -0.12
C GLU A 327 8.22 3.99 0.84
N LEU A 328 8.91 5.02 1.34
CA LEU A 328 8.32 6.07 2.17
C LEU A 328 8.53 7.45 1.54
N TYR A 329 7.59 7.83 0.68
CA TYR A 329 7.57 9.14 0.04
C TYR A 329 6.23 9.84 0.21
N VAL A 330 6.25 11.02 0.81
CA VAL A 330 5.05 11.85 1.06
C VAL A 330 5.07 13.18 0.30
N GLY A 331 6.09 13.41 -0.53
CA GLY A 331 6.35 14.65 -1.25
C GLY A 331 7.27 15.60 -0.47
N ILE A 332 8.18 16.25 -1.17
CA ILE A 332 9.17 17.18 -0.58
C ILE A 332 8.50 18.40 0.06
N PRO A 333 7.53 19.09 -0.59
CA PRO A 333 6.82 20.20 0.06
C PRO A 333 6.06 19.76 1.31
N THR A 334 5.55 18.52 1.32
CA THR A 334 4.83 17.94 2.45
C THR A 334 5.70 17.86 3.69
N LEU A 335 6.98 17.48 3.57
CA LEU A 335 7.88 17.38 4.73
C LEU A 335 8.03 18.71 5.47
N ALA A 336 8.22 19.81 4.74
CA ALA A 336 8.27 21.14 5.34
C ALA A 336 6.94 21.52 6.00
N LEU A 337 5.81 21.18 5.36
CA LEU A 337 4.47 21.42 5.91
C LEU A 337 4.18 20.58 7.16
N VAL A 338 4.67 19.35 7.24
CA VAL A 338 4.58 18.49 8.45
C VAL A 338 5.27 19.17 9.62
N LEU A 339 6.52 19.64 9.43
CA LEU A 339 7.26 20.36 10.47
C LEU A 339 6.52 21.61 10.93
N ILE A 340 5.98 22.39 9.99
CA ILE A 340 5.18 23.58 10.31
C ILE A 340 3.91 23.21 11.09
N GLY A 341 3.23 22.12 10.69
CA GLY A 341 2.03 21.62 11.35
C GLY A 341 2.28 21.23 12.80
N ILE A 342 3.40 20.56 13.06
CA ILE A 342 3.83 20.16 14.41
C ILE A 342 4.17 21.41 15.26
N VAL A 343 4.96 22.33 14.73
CA VAL A 343 5.52 23.47 15.50
C VAL A 343 4.50 24.58 15.73
N PHE A 344 3.66 24.90 14.74
CA PHE A 344 2.82 26.11 14.79
C PHE A 344 1.34 25.84 15.00
N SER A 345 0.90 24.59 14.95
CA SER A 345 -0.49 24.29 15.30
C SER A 345 -0.71 24.46 16.79
N ARG A 346 -1.73 25.25 17.16
CA ARG A 346 -2.13 25.48 18.56
C ARG A 346 -3.24 24.54 19.02
N ARG A 347 -3.42 23.46 18.27
CA ARG A 347 -4.47 22.46 18.44
C ARG A 347 -3.86 21.19 19.03
N VAL A 348 -4.67 20.37 19.69
CA VAL A 348 -4.19 19.13 20.31
C VAL A 348 -4.16 17.99 19.29
N GLU A 349 -5.03 18.05 18.29
CA GLU A 349 -5.22 17.06 17.23
C GLU A 349 -3.92 16.65 16.50
N PRO A 350 -2.97 17.55 16.15
CA PRO A 350 -1.67 17.16 15.61
C PRO A 350 -0.90 16.14 16.46
N LEU A 351 -1.03 16.18 17.80
CA LEU A 351 -0.33 15.26 18.69
C LEU A 351 -0.73 13.81 18.43
N TYR A 352 -2.03 13.55 18.16
CA TYR A 352 -2.50 12.22 17.77
C TYR A 352 -1.78 11.72 16.52
N PHE A 353 -1.66 12.56 15.48
CA PHE A 353 -0.99 12.16 14.25
C PHE A 353 0.52 11.99 14.42
N VAL A 354 1.18 12.80 15.26
CA VAL A 354 2.59 12.58 15.62
C VAL A 354 2.77 11.22 16.28
N VAL A 355 1.93 10.89 17.27
CA VAL A 355 2.01 9.59 17.98
C VAL A 355 1.69 8.43 17.03
N LEU A 356 0.64 8.56 16.19
CA LEU A 356 0.27 7.56 15.19
C LEU A 356 1.43 7.31 14.21
N GLY A 357 2.01 8.37 13.65
CA GLY A 357 3.12 8.28 12.70
C GLY A 357 4.37 7.65 13.33
N LEU A 358 4.77 8.09 14.53
CA LEU A 358 5.96 7.56 15.21
C LEU A 358 5.80 6.09 15.62
N LEU A 359 4.65 5.72 16.20
CA LEU A 359 4.39 4.32 16.56
C LEU A 359 4.35 3.43 15.31
N SER A 360 3.71 3.90 14.23
CA SER A 360 3.62 3.12 13.00
C SER A 360 4.96 2.99 12.30
N LEU A 361 5.79 4.04 12.28
CA LEU A 361 7.16 3.97 11.78
C LEU A 361 8.00 2.97 12.59
N TRP A 362 7.87 2.99 13.92
CA TRP A 362 8.56 2.03 14.79
C TRP A 362 8.14 0.59 14.48
N ILE A 363 6.85 0.32 14.30
CA ILE A 363 6.37 -1.01 13.89
C ILE A 363 6.92 -1.37 12.49
N ALA A 364 6.93 -0.41 11.56
CA ALA A 364 7.37 -0.64 10.18
C ALA A 364 8.83 -1.09 10.07
N MET A 365 9.69 -0.60 10.97
CA MET A 365 11.10 -0.94 11.00
C MET A 365 11.36 -2.37 11.52
N ALA A 366 10.44 -2.97 12.28
CA ALA A 366 10.58 -4.31 12.86
C ALA A 366 11.97 -4.58 13.46
N GLN A 367 12.76 -5.46 12.85
CA GLN A 367 14.11 -5.83 13.32
C GLN A 367 15.14 -4.67 13.23
N TYR A 368 14.86 -3.63 12.45
CA TYR A 368 15.70 -2.45 12.32
C TYR A 368 15.36 -1.34 13.33
N ALA A 369 14.35 -1.57 14.19
CA ALA A 369 13.92 -0.58 15.17
C ALA A 369 15.04 -0.22 16.18
N PRO A 370 15.22 1.06 16.55
CA PRO A 370 16.39 1.52 17.31
C PRO A 370 16.39 1.16 18.81
N PHE A 371 15.24 0.79 19.39
CA PHE A 371 15.11 0.51 20.83
C PHE A 371 14.83 -0.97 21.10
N PHE A 372 13.58 -1.38 20.92
CA PHE A 372 13.15 -2.76 20.95
C PHE A 372 12.20 -3.01 19.79
N ASN A 373 12.04 -4.28 19.43
CA ASN A 373 11.27 -4.68 18.27
C ASN A 373 9.76 -4.73 18.59
N LEU A 374 9.08 -3.59 18.40
CA LEU A 374 7.64 -3.46 18.66
C LEU A 374 6.81 -4.40 17.75
N HIS A 375 7.28 -4.66 16.53
CA HIS A 375 6.64 -5.63 15.64
C HIS A 375 6.69 -7.06 16.21
N ALA A 376 7.81 -7.48 16.82
CA ALA A 376 7.90 -8.78 17.49
C ALA A 376 6.92 -8.92 18.65
N LEU A 377 6.74 -7.84 19.43
CA LEU A 377 5.74 -7.81 20.49
C LEU A 377 4.32 -7.98 19.91
N LEU A 378 3.99 -7.27 18.82
CA LEU A 378 2.70 -7.46 18.15
C LEU A 378 2.52 -8.89 17.63
N TRP A 379 3.54 -9.45 16.97
CA TRP A 379 3.52 -10.82 16.44
C TRP A 379 3.24 -11.87 17.52
N SER A 380 3.69 -11.64 18.76
CA SER A 380 3.41 -12.54 19.90
C SER A 380 1.95 -12.53 20.37
N ILE A 381 1.15 -11.56 19.94
CA ILE A 381 -0.28 -11.50 20.25
C ILE A 381 -1.04 -12.46 19.32
N PRO A 382 -1.90 -13.34 19.85
CA PRO A 382 -2.69 -14.26 19.02
C PRO A 382 -3.42 -13.53 17.87
N GLY A 383 -3.28 -14.05 16.65
CA GLY A 383 -3.85 -13.47 15.43
C GLY A 383 -2.89 -12.56 14.64
N PHE A 384 -1.91 -11.94 15.29
CA PHE A 384 -0.89 -11.14 14.58
C PHE A 384 0.22 -12.01 13.96
N SER A 385 0.40 -13.25 14.43
CA SER A 385 1.35 -14.21 13.86
C SER A 385 1.02 -14.66 12.44
N PHE A 386 -0.17 -14.31 11.91
CA PHE A 386 -0.55 -14.54 10.51
C PHE A 386 -0.11 -13.40 9.58
N LEU A 387 0.39 -12.29 10.13
CA LEU A 387 0.79 -11.11 9.36
C LEU A 387 2.28 -11.15 9.01
N ARG A 388 2.63 -10.48 7.91
CA ARG A 388 4.00 -10.25 7.46
C ARG A 388 4.14 -8.85 6.89
N ALA A 389 5.33 -8.50 6.42
CA ALA A 389 5.61 -7.23 5.75
C ALA A 389 5.30 -6.02 6.64
N PRO A 390 6.09 -5.79 7.71
CA PRO A 390 5.88 -4.67 8.61
C PRO A 390 6.03 -3.33 7.89
N GLY A 391 6.82 -3.23 6.81
CA GLY A 391 6.96 -2.03 6.00
C GLY A 391 5.63 -1.38 5.58
N ARG A 392 4.55 -2.16 5.46
CA ARG A 392 3.19 -1.68 5.19
C ARG A 392 2.62 -0.74 6.26
N PHE A 393 3.17 -0.72 7.48
CA PHE A 393 2.79 0.28 8.49
C PHE A 393 3.15 1.73 8.08
N THR A 394 3.97 1.91 7.04
CA THR A 394 4.13 3.20 6.34
C THR A 394 2.80 3.80 5.90
N TYR A 395 1.77 2.98 5.67
CA TYR A 395 0.38 3.40 5.51
C TYR A 395 -0.08 4.49 6.50
N LEU A 396 0.07 4.20 7.79
CA LEU A 396 -0.35 5.10 8.86
C LEU A 396 0.61 6.28 9.02
N VAL A 397 1.88 6.11 8.64
CA VAL A 397 2.87 7.20 8.57
C VAL A 397 2.47 8.20 7.48
N VAL A 398 2.17 7.75 6.27
CA VAL A 398 1.71 8.58 5.14
C VAL A 398 0.42 9.33 5.51
N PHE A 399 -0.55 8.65 6.12
CA PHE A 399 -1.79 9.29 6.59
C PHE A 399 -1.53 10.34 7.69
N ALA A 400 -0.65 10.05 8.65
CA ALA A 400 -0.25 11.01 9.68
C ALA A 400 0.43 12.24 9.06
N CYS A 401 1.38 12.05 8.14
CA CYS A 401 2.04 13.11 7.40
C CYS A 401 1.04 13.96 6.60
N ALA A 402 0.06 13.33 5.95
CA ALA A 402 -1.01 14.02 5.23
C ALA A 402 -1.82 14.95 6.15
N CYS A 403 -2.21 14.47 7.33
CA CYS A 403 -2.95 15.26 8.30
C CYS A 403 -2.10 16.39 8.90
N LEU A 404 -0.83 16.11 9.25
CA LEU A 404 0.11 17.11 9.79
C LEU A 404 0.43 18.20 8.76
N ALA A 405 0.62 17.84 7.49
CA ALA A 405 0.82 18.79 6.41
C ALA A 405 -0.40 19.69 6.20
N ALA A 406 -1.63 19.16 6.35
CA ALA A 406 -2.84 19.98 6.34
C ALA A 406 -2.87 20.99 7.51
N PHE A 407 -2.45 20.59 8.72
CA PHE A 407 -2.26 21.55 9.81
C PHE A 407 -1.17 22.58 9.51
N GLY A 408 -0.10 22.18 8.81
CA GLY A 408 0.95 23.08 8.34
C GLY A 408 0.43 24.13 7.36
N LEU A 409 -0.33 23.71 6.36
CA LEU A 409 -1.02 24.59 5.41
C LEU A 409 -1.98 25.55 6.12
N GLN A 410 -2.72 25.07 7.11
CA GLN A 410 -3.59 25.91 7.94
C GLN A 410 -2.80 26.94 8.74
N ALA A 411 -1.59 26.60 9.22
CA ALA A 411 -0.75 27.52 9.96
C ALA A 411 -0.22 28.69 9.11
N LEU A 412 -0.20 28.57 7.77
CA LEU A 412 0.11 29.69 6.86
C LEU A 412 -0.91 30.84 6.97
N ASN A 413 -2.08 30.63 7.59
CA ASN A 413 -3.04 31.71 7.88
C ASN A 413 -2.62 32.60 9.07
N GLN A 414 -1.61 32.21 9.86
CA GLN A 414 -1.21 32.91 11.07
C GLN A 414 -0.40 34.18 10.77
N ARG A 415 -1.08 35.33 10.73
CA ARG A 415 -0.46 36.63 10.38
C ARG A 415 0.68 37.09 11.31
N ARG A 416 0.63 36.72 12.59
CA ARG A 416 1.57 37.23 13.61
C ARG A 416 2.95 36.58 13.59
N VAL A 417 3.07 35.36 13.05
CA VAL A 417 4.30 34.56 13.10
C VAL A 417 4.80 34.20 11.70
N ARG A 418 4.36 34.92 10.65
CA ARG A 418 4.66 34.56 9.26
C ARG A 418 6.15 34.49 8.95
N ALA A 419 6.93 35.46 9.43
CA ALA A 419 8.38 35.44 9.24
C ALA A 419 9.01 34.19 9.87
N VAL A 420 8.59 33.82 11.08
CA VAL A 420 9.07 32.62 11.77
C VAL A 420 8.64 31.34 11.03
N VAL A 421 7.40 31.28 10.56
CA VAL A 421 6.91 30.15 9.75
C VAL A 421 7.72 30.01 8.45
N ALA A 422 7.99 31.13 7.76
CA ALA A 422 8.81 31.13 6.56
C ALA A 422 10.24 30.70 6.86
N LEU A 423 10.83 31.14 7.97
CA LEU A 423 12.17 30.73 8.40
C LEU A 423 12.23 29.24 8.72
N VAL A 424 11.27 28.72 9.49
CA VAL A 424 11.20 27.28 9.82
C VAL A 424 10.93 26.43 8.58
N GLY A 425 10.16 26.93 7.60
CA GLY A 425 9.92 26.24 6.34
C GLY A 425 11.08 26.30 5.35
N ALA A 426 11.81 27.43 5.28
CA ALA A 426 12.84 27.67 4.26
C ALA A 426 14.27 27.36 4.75
N VAL A 427 14.65 27.77 5.96
CA VAL A 427 16.05 27.68 6.43
C VAL A 427 16.54 26.23 6.49
N PRO A 428 15.80 25.27 7.10
CA PRO A 428 16.21 23.87 7.08
C PRO A 428 16.29 23.31 5.65
N GLY A 429 15.38 23.71 4.77
CA GLY A 429 15.37 23.29 3.38
C GLY A 429 16.56 23.83 2.58
N VAL A 430 16.94 25.09 2.78
CA VAL A 430 18.13 25.71 2.16
C VAL A 430 19.41 25.08 2.69
N ALA A 431 19.50 24.87 4.01
CA ALA A 431 20.65 24.19 4.62
C ALA A 431 20.79 22.75 4.10
N LEU A 432 19.69 22.02 4.01
CA LEU A 432 19.64 20.68 3.44
C LEU A 432 20.03 20.68 1.97
N LEU A 433 19.50 21.61 1.16
CA LEU A 433 19.85 21.72 -0.25
C LEU A 433 21.35 22.02 -0.44
N ALA A 434 21.90 22.96 0.31
CA ALA A 434 23.33 23.28 0.27
C ALA A 434 24.19 22.07 0.69
N ALA A 435 23.78 21.35 1.74
CA ALA A 435 24.44 20.13 2.17
C ALA A 435 24.38 19.04 1.08
N LEU A 436 23.22 18.81 0.45
CA LEU A 436 23.08 17.82 -0.62
C LEU A 436 23.92 18.19 -1.86
N LEU A 437 23.92 19.46 -2.28
CA LEU A 437 24.73 19.92 -3.41
C LEU A 437 26.25 19.78 -3.16
N ALA A 438 26.68 19.84 -1.90
CA ALA A 438 28.07 19.58 -1.54
C ALA A 438 28.38 18.08 -1.37
N LEU A 439 27.50 17.35 -0.68
CA LEU A 439 27.72 15.96 -0.28
C LEU A 439 27.52 14.98 -1.43
N LEU A 440 26.47 15.12 -2.26
CA LEU A 440 26.19 14.15 -3.31
C LEU A 440 27.37 14.00 -4.29
N PRO A 441 27.96 15.07 -4.86
CA PRO A 441 29.13 14.94 -5.72
C PRO A 441 30.36 14.42 -4.98
N THR A 442 30.54 14.81 -3.71
CA THR A 442 31.67 14.36 -2.88
C THR A 442 31.62 12.84 -2.65
N TRP A 443 30.46 12.32 -2.25
CA TRP A 443 30.24 10.89 -2.06
C TRP A 443 30.34 10.11 -3.37
N ARG A 444 29.78 10.64 -4.46
CA ARG A 444 29.89 10.03 -5.79
C ARG A 444 31.34 9.93 -6.24
N ASN A 445 32.11 11.01 -6.11
CA ASN A 445 33.53 11.02 -6.49
C ASN A 445 34.36 10.08 -5.61
N TRP A 446 34.02 9.96 -4.33
CA TRP A 446 34.66 9.00 -3.43
C TRP A 446 34.41 7.55 -3.86
N LEU A 447 33.16 7.19 -4.19
CA LEU A 447 32.80 5.86 -4.71
C LEU A 447 33.46 5.58 -6.07
N ALA A 448 33.51 6.58 -6.96
CA ALA A 448 34.08 6.42 -8.30
C ALA A 448 35.61 6.34 -8.33
N ALA A 449 36.30 6.83 -7.29
CA ALA A 449 37.75 6.89 -7.25
C ALA A 449 38.43 5.52 -7.12
N ASP A 450 37.77 4.57 -6.46
CA ASP A 450 38.30 3.23 -6.18
C ASP A 450 37.15 2.20 -6.11
N PRO A 451 36.92 1.44 -7.20
CA PRO A 451 35.83 0.45 -7.27
C PRO A 451 35.93 -0.66 -6.23
N ASP A 452 37.14 -1.11 -5.89
CA ASP A 452 37.34 -2.18 -4.90
C ASP A 452 36.97 -1.68 -3.50
N ARG A 453 37.36 -0.44 -3.18
CA ARG A 453 36.97 0.20 -1.93
C ARG A 453 35.46 0.45 -1.85
N ALA A 454 34.84 0.91 -2.94
CA ALA A 454 33.41 1.14 -3.01
C ALA A 454 32.63 -0.16 -2.79
N ARG A 455 33.07 -1.24 -3.45
CA ARG A 455 32.52 -2.59 -3.27
C ARG A 455 32.63 -3.05 -1.81
N ALA A 456 33.82 -2.99 -1.22
CA ALA A 456 34.03 -3.40 0.18
C ALA A 456 33.17 -2.57 1.16
N PHE A 457 33.00 -1.27 0.89
CA PHE A 457 32.12 -0.41 1.66
C PHE A 457 30.66 -0.85 1.57
N VAL A 458 30.14 -1.10 0.37
CA VAL A 458 28.76 -1.55 0.16
C VAL A 458 28.52 -2.93 0.79
N GLU A 459 29.46 -3.87 0.64
CA GLU A 459 29.39 -5.21 1.23
C GLU A 459 29.32 -5.16 2.76
N SER A 460 30.13 -4.29 3.39
CA SER A 460 30.20 -4.16 4.85
C SER A 460 29.10 -3.29 5.47
N THR A 461 28.34 -2.53 4.66
CA THR A 461 27.29 -1.64 5.13
C THR A 461 25.92 -2.06 4.60
N TYR A 462 25.57 -1.68 3.38
CA TYR A 462 24.25 -1.89 2.79
C TYR A 462 23.91 -3.38 2.63
N LEU A 463 24.81 -4.19 2.07
CA LEU A 463 24.57 -5.61 1.85
C LEU A 463 24.76 -6.47 3.11
N ALA A 464 25.26 -5.90 4.21
CA ALA A 464 25.24 -6.56 5.51
C ALA A 464 23.84 -6.60 6.12
N ALA A 465 22.92 -5.74 5.64
CA ALA A 465 21.52 -5.78 6.02
C ALA A 465 20.79 -6.94 5.32
N ARG A 466 19.75 -7.46 5.97
CA ARG A 466 18.93 -8.55 5.41
C ARG A 466 18.17 -8.06 4.17
N ALA A 467 18.30 -8.81 3.08
CA ALA A 467 17.62 -8.57 1.82
C ALA A 467 16.71 -9.74 1.43
N GLN A 468 15.80 -9.52 0.48
CA GLN A 468 14.92 -10.55 -0.05
C GLN A 468 15.69 -11.62 -0.82
N TYR A 469 16.63 -11.18 -1.68
CA TYR A 469 17.51 -12.01 -2.50
C TYR A 469 18.95 -11.49 -2.40
N PRO A 470 19.96 -12.33 -2.69
CA PRO A 470 21.33 -11.84 -2.89
C PRO A 470 21.37 -10.78 -3.97
N ILE A 471 21.99 -9.64 -3.68
CA ILE A 471 22.14 -8.51 -4.62
C ILE A 471 23.62 -8.42 -5.01
N ASP A 472 23.89 -8.31 -6.30
CA ASP A 472 25.25 -8.20 -6.81
C ASP A 472 25.90 -6.88 -6.34
N PRO A 473 27.08 -6.89 -5.67
CA PRO A 473 27.71 -5.67 -5.19
C PRO A 473 27.98 -4.60 -6.26
N PRO A 474 28.46 -4.93 -7.48
CA PRO A 474 28.56 -3.98 -8.59
C PRO A 474 27.25 -3.26 -8.91
N LEU A 475 26.11 -3.98 -8.93
CA LEU A 475 24.80 -3.37 -9.17
C LEU A 475 24.47 -2.28 -8.14
N VAL A 476 24.78 -2.52 -6.86
CA VAL A 476 24.57 -1.52 -5.81
C VAL A 476 25.51 -0.33 -5.96
N VAL A 477 26.78 -0.56 -6.30
CA VAL A 477 27.74 0.52 -6.55
C VAL A 477 27.26 1.40 -7.72
N ASP A 478 26.85 0.79 -8.83
CA ASP A 478 26.29 1.51 -9.99
C ASP A 478 25.01 2.28 -9.63
N GLY A 479 24.14 1.64 -8.82
CA GLY A 479 22.94 2.25 -8.25
C GLY A 479 23.24 3.49 -7.42
N MET A 480 24.22 3.42 -6.53
CA MET A 480 24.68 4.56 -5.72
C MET A 480 25.29 5.66 -6.59
N LEU A 481 26.18 5.32 -7.53
CA LEU A 481 26.81 6.28 -8.43
C LEU A 481 25.78 7.05 -9.27
N SER A 482 24.77 6.34 -9.79
CA SER A 482 23.64 6.91 -10.53
C SER A 482 22.80 7.86 -9.67
N SER A 483 22.52 7.46 -8.43
CA SER A 483 21.57 8.18 -7.56
C SER A 483 22.20 9.40 -6.88
N LEU A 484 23.50 9.36 -6.66
CA LEU A 484 24.30 10.49 -6.18
C LEU A 484 24.69 11.47 -7.32
N ASP A 485 24.41 11.12 -8.58
CA ASP A 485 24.65 12.00 -9.72
C ASP A 485 23.62 13.12 -9.77
N VAL A 486 24.06 14.36 -9.57
CA VAL A 486 23.19 15.55 -9.66
C VAL A 486 22.68 15.81 -11.08
N THR A 487 23.26 15.18 -12.10
CA THR A 487 22.78 15.24 -13.49
C THR A 487 21.73 14.17 -13.80
N ASN A 488 21.55 13.18 -12.93
CA ASN A 488 20.43 12.23 -13.03
C ASN A 488 19.11 13.00 -12.90
N VAL A 489 18.23 12.88 -13.88
CA VAL A 489 16.97 13.62 -13.97
C VAL A 489 16.10 13.42 -12.71
N LYS A 490 16.08 12.21 -12.13
CA LYS A 490 15.26 11.92 -10.94
C LYS A 490 15.85 12.57 -9.69
N THR A 491 17.17 12.51 -9.51
CA THR A 491 17.87 13.21 -8.42
C THR A 491 17.75 14.73 -8.55
N ALA A 492 17.98 15.26 -9.75
CA ALA A 492 17.85 16.67 -10.08
C ALA A 492 16.43 17.18 -9.80
N TRP A 493 15.39 16.40 -10.16
CA TRP A 493 14.00 16.74 -9.89
C TRP A 493 13.73 16.95 -8.40
N SER A 494 14.21 16.06 -7.53
CA SER A 494 14.10 16.22 -6.08
C SER A 494 14.82 17.47 -5.57
N LEU A 495 16.04 17.75 -6.05
CA LEU A 495 16.79 18.96 -5.67
C LEU A 495 16.06 20.24 -6.12
N VAL A 496 15.48 20.24 -7.33
CA VAL A 496 14.68 21.36 -7.86
C VAL A 496 13.41 21.54 -7.05
N LEU A 497 12.69 20.48 -6.71
CA LEU A 497 11.50 20.57 -5.86
C LEU A 497 11.82 21.11 -4.46
N LEU A 498 12.94 20.70 -3.87
CA LEU A 498 13.42 21.25 -2.60
C LEU A 498 13.71 22.75 -2.72
N ALA A 499 14.39 23.18 -3.78
CA ALA A 499 14.65 24.58 -4.07
C ALA A 499 13.36 25.39 -4.28
N LEU A 500 12.42 24.87 -5.09
CA LEU A 500 11.12 25.49 -5.35
C LEU A 500 10.29 25.61 -4.07
N THR A 501 10.35 24.63 -3.18
CA THR A 501 9.69 24.67 -1.87
C THR A 501 10.26 25.81 -1.02
N CYS A 502 11.58 25.97 -0.98
CA CYS A 502 12.23 27.08 -0.27
C CYS A 502 11.84 28.43 -0.86
N VAL A 503 11.86 28.56 -2.19
CA VAL A 503 11.42 29.77 -2.91
C VAL A 503 9.94 30.07 -2.63
N ALA A 504 9.08 29.05 -2.56
CA ALA A 504 7.67 29.22 -2.25
C ALA A 504 7.46 29.84 -0.86
N PHE A 505 8.26 29.47 0.14
CA PHE A 505 8.21 30.11 1.46
C PHE A 505 8.64 31.58 1.43
N VAL A 506 9.71 31.90 0.69
CA VAL A 506 10.18 33.29 0.52
C VAL A 506 9.15 34.13 -0.23
N ALA A 507 8.62 33.62 -1.33
CA ALA A 507 7.57 34.28 -2.12
C ALA A 507 6.29 34.46 -1.30
N TRP A 508 5.87 33.44 -0.53
CA TRP A 508 4.75 33.54 0.38
C TRP A 508 4.95 34.64 1.43
N LEU A 509 6.15 34.76 1.99
CA LEU A 509 6.47 35.84 2.93
C LEU A 509 6.32 37.22 2.26
N ALA A 510 6.86 37.39 1.05
CA ALA A 510 6.84 38.64 0.29
C ALA A 510 5.42 39.09 -0.15
N VAL A 511 4.55 38.14 -0.53
CA VAL A 511 3.18 38.41 -1.02
C VAL A 511 2.23 38.96 0.06
N GLY A 512 2.60 38.85 1.34
CA GLY A 512 1.89 39.50 2.46
C GLY A 512 0.54 38.90 2.85
N ALA A 513 -0.11 39.51 3.86
CA ALA A 513 -1.31 38.99 4.55
C ALA A 513 -2.61 38.97 3.74
N ARG A 514 -2.67 39.71 2.63
CA ARG A 514 -3.89 39.87 1.84
C ARG A 514 -4.13 38.74 0.83
N ARG A 515 -3.11 37.93 0.51
CA ARG A 515 -3.18 36.86 -0.50
C ARG A 515 -2.76 35.49 0.05
N VAL A 516 -3.08 35.18 1.31
CA VAL A 516 -2.68 33.91 1.94
C VAL A 516 -3.22 32.69 1.19
N VAL A 517 -4.45 32.77 0.67
CA VAL A 517 -5.08 31.73 -0.16
C VAL A 517 -4.21 31.39 -1.37
N VAL A 518 -3.60 32.39 -2.01
CA VAL A 518 -2.68 32.18 -3.15
C VAL A 518 -1.43 31.43 -2.69
N GLY A 519 -0.89 31.78 -1.53
CA GLY A 519 0.25 31.06 -0.96
C GLY A 519 -0.05 29.60 -0.65
N GLN A 520 -1.19 29.32 -0.01
CA GLN A 520 -1.64 27.95 0.25
C GLN A 520 -1.85 27.19 -1.06
N ALA A 521 -2.45 27.82 -2.07
CA ALA A 521 -2.65 27.21 -3.38
C ALA A 521 -1.33 26.84 -4.05
N VAL A 522 -0.29 27.68 -3.97
CA VAL A 522 1.05 27.35 -4.49
C VAL A 522 1.60 26.08 -3.85
N PHE A 523 1.53 25.94 -2.52
CA PHE A 523 1.98 24.71 -1.85
C PHE A 523 1.15 23.49 -2.23
N VAL A 524 -0.19 23.63 -2.32
CA VAL A 524 -1.06 22.53 -2.77
C VAL A 524 -0.71 22.09 -4.19
N VAL A 525 -0.44 23.03 -5.10
CA VAL A 525 0.00 22.73 -6.47
C VAL A 525 1.37 22.04 -6.48
N LEU A 526 2.33 22.53 -5.69
CA LEU A 526 3.64 21.88 -5.57
C LEU A 526 3.51 20.43 -5.07
N VAL A 527 2.71 20.19 -4.02
CA VAL A 527 2.41 18.84 -3.51
C VAL A 527 1.75 17.98 -4.59
N ALA A 528 0.75 18.50 -5.29
CA ALA A 528 0.04 17.77 -6.33
C ALA A 528 0.97 17.38 -7.49
N VAL A 529 1.78 18.33 -7.99
CA VAL A 529 2.72 18.09 -9.09
C VAL A 529 3.77 17.07 -8.69
N ASP A 530 4.37 17.23 -7.51
CA ASP A 530 5.38 16.32 -6.98
C ASP A 530 4.84 14.88 -6.91
N LEU A 531 3.73 14.69 -6.20
CA LEU A 531 3.16 13.36 -5.98
C LEU A 531 2.55 12.75 -7.24
N LEU A 532 1.97 13.56 -8.16
CA LEU A 532 1.51 13.05 -9.45
C LEU A 532 2.68 12.56 -10.31
N VAL A 533 3.79 13.30 -10.36
CA VAL A 533 4.99 12.88 -11.10
C VAL A 533 5.52 11.58 -10.53
N PHE A 534 5.67 11.50 -9.21
CA PHE A 534 6.08 10.27 -8.52
C PHE A 534 5.15 9.10 -8.83
N ALA A 535 3.84 9.24 -8.58
CA ALA A 535 2.88 8.17 -8.76
C ALA A 535 2.77 7.72 -10.23
N SER A 536 2.93 8.64 -11.19
CA SER A 536 2.86 8.34 -12.62
C SER A 536 4.03 7.52 -13.17
N ASP A 537 5.12 7.47 -12.41
CA ASP A 537 6.40 6.95 -12.84
C ASP A 537 6.90 5.80 -11.96
N PHE A 538 6.22 5.51 -10.85
CA PHE A 538 6.62 4.45 -9.92
C PHE A 538 6.51 3.05 -10.53
N HIS A 539 5.36 2.73 -11.15
CA HIS A 539 5.11 1.44 -11.78
C HIS A 539 5.27 1.52 -13.30
N PRO A 540 5.69 0.40 -13.94
CA PRO A 540 5.63 0.31 -15.39
C PRO A 540 4.19 0.35 -15.88
N ARG A 541 4.02 0.67 -17.17
CA ARG A 541 2.72 0.73 -17.84
C ARG A 541 2.74 -0.19 -19.05
N MET A 542 1.70 -1.00 -19.23
CA MET A 542 1.55 -1.90 -20.38
C MET A 542 0.14 -1.79 -21.01
N PRO A 543 -0.01 -2.05 -22.32
CA PRO A 543 -1.32 -2.10 -22.97
C PRO A 543 -2.24 -3.10 -22.26
N LEU A 544 -3.53 -2.78 -22.09
CA LEU A 544 -4.49 -3.69 -21.45
C LEU A 544 -4.56 -5.08 -22.11
N ALA A 545 -4.28 -5.16 -23.42
CA ALA A 545 -4.20 -6.43 -24.15
C ALA A 545 -3.10 -7.38 -23.63
N SER A 546 -2.08 -6.89 -22.91
CA SER A 546 -1.03 -7.73 -22.32
C SER A 546 -1.44 -8.42 -21.03
N LEU A 547 -2.64 -8.12 -20.50
CA LEU A 547 -3.18 -8.79 -19.32
C LEU A 547 -3.71 -10.19 -19.66
N ALA A 548 -4.20 -10.40 -20.88
CA ALA A 548 -4.59 -11.71 -21.38
C ALA A 548 -3.36 -12.46 -21.92
N PRO A 549 -3.13 -13.73 -21.55
CA PRO A 549 -2.06 -14.51 -22.14
C PRO A 549 -2.40 -14.90 -23.57
N ALA A 550 -1.37 -15.03 -24.42
CA ALA A 550 -1.51 -15.73 -25.69
C ALA A 550 -1.38 -17.24 -25.44
N LEU A 551 -2.42 -18.02 -25.77
CA LEU A 551 -2.37 -19.48 -25.63
C LEU A 551 -1.28 -20.09 -26.55
N PRO A 552 -0.52 -21.09 -26.07
CA PRO A 552 0.36 -21.90 -26.89
C PRO A 552 -0.41 -22.61 -28.01
N ALA A 553 0.29 -22.87 -29.13
CA ALA A 553 -0.28 -23.62 -30.23
C ALA A 553 -0.69 -25.03 -29.79
N GLY A 554 -1.91 -25.44 -30.14
CA GLY A 554 -2.44 -26.76 -29.80
C GLY A 554 -3.22 -26.82 -28.48
N VAL A 555 -3.32 -25.71 -27.74
CA VAL A 555 -4.24 -25.59 -26.59
C VAL A 555 -5.47 -24.82 -27.02
N SER A 556 -6.65 -25.34 -26.69
CA SER A 556 -7.93 -24.70 -26.98
C SER A 556 -8.80 -24.51 -25.74
N ALA A 557 -9.73 -23.55 -25.79
CA ALA A 557 -10.65 -23.30 -24.69
C ALA A 557 -11.50 -24.54 -24.39
N GLY A 558 -11.69 -24.84 -23.10
CA GLY A 558 -12.39 -26.03 -22.61
C GLY A 558 -11.50 -27.28 -22.49
N GLU A 559 -10.20 -27.18 -22.79
CA GLU A 559 -9.25 -28.25 -22.54
C GLU A 559 -8.71 -28.24 -21.11
N ARG A 560 -8.31 -29.42 -20.65
CA ARG A 560 -7.56 -29.61 -19.40
C ARG A 560 -6.08 -29.74 -19.71
N VAL A 561 -5.27 -29.00 -19.00
CA VAL A 561 -3.84 -28.94 -19.22
C VAL A 561 -3.09 -29.10 -17.91
N LEU A 562 -2.06 -29.95 -17.92
CA LEU A 562 -1.09 -30.02 -16.83
C LEU A 562 0.09 -29.11 -17.13
N MET A 563 0.55 -28.32 -16.16
CA MET A 563 1.68 -27.41 -16.32
C MET A 563 2.90 -27.91 -15.54
N ARG A 564 3.94 -28.34 -16.25
CA ARG A 564 5.22 -28.69 -15.59
C ARG A 564 6.15 -27.51 -15.54
N ASP A 565 6.92 -27.43 -14.44
CA ASP A 565 7.95 -26.41 -14.22
C ASP A 565 7.40 -24.99 -14.43
N HIS A 566 6.14 -24.73 -14.03
CA HIS A 566 5.44 -23.47 -14.30
C HIS A 566 6.12 -22.24 -13.67
N SER A 567 6.90 -22.43 -12.60
CA SER A 567 7.75 -21.39 -12.02
C SER A 567 8.78 -20.82 -13.01
N ASP A 568 9.14 -21.59 -14.04
CA ASP A 568 10.06 -21.20 -15.11
C ASP A 568 9.33 -20.61 -16.33
N LEU A 569 8.00 -20.48 -16.23
CA LEU A 569 7.12 -19.86 -17.22
C LEU A 569 6.48 -18.57 -16.67
N PRO A 570 7.26 -17.54 -16.29
CA PRO A 570 6.69 -16.31 -15.70
C PRO A 570 5.73 -15.56 -16.64
N ALA A 571 5.76 -15.84 -17.95
CA ALA A 571 4.84 -15.29 -18.93
C ALA A 571 3.53 -16.08 -19.07
N PHE A 572 3.43 -17.25 -18.43
CA PHE A 572 2.39 -18.24 -18.60
C PHE A 572 2.19 -19.06 -17.32
N GLU A 573 1.72 -18.40 -16.25
CA GLU A 573 1.40 -19.02 -14.95
C GLU A 573 0.00 -19.65 -14.95
N PRO A 574 -0.29 -20.64 -14.06
CA PRO A 574 -1.54 -21.41 -14.08
C PRO A 574 -2.81 -20.57 -14.09
N ASN A 575 -2.89 -19.54 -13.24
CA ASN A 575 -4.08 -18.70 -13.16
C ASN A 575 -4.39 -17.96 -14.47
N GLN A 576 -3.39 -17.69 -15.31
CA GLN A 576 -3.62 -16.97 -16.56
C GLN A 576 -4.47 -17.76 -17.55
N LEU A 577 -4.45 -19.09 -17.46
CA LEU A 577 -5.28 -19.98 -18.26
C LEU A 577 -6.78 -19.75 -18.08
N LEU A 578 -7.19 -19.20 -16.92
CA LEU A 578 -8.57 -18.81 -16.64
C LEU A 578 -9.12 -17.81 -17.67
N ALA A 579 -8.29 -16.83 -18.07
CA ALA A 579 -8.70 -15.82 -19.04
C ALA A 579 -8.91 -16.39 -20.46
N ALA A 580 -8.48 -17.64 -20.69
CA ALA A 580 -8.66 -18.37 -21.93
C ALA A 580 -9.58 -19.60 -21.77
N SER A 581 -10.25 -19.74 -20.61
CA SER A 581 -11.13 -20.87 -20.28
C SER A 581 -10.43 -22.22 -20.44
N VAL A 582 -9.17 -22.32 -20.00
CA VAL A 582 -8.40 -23.57 -19.97
C VAL A 582 -8.26 -24.00 -18.51
N ASP A 583 -8.60 -25.25 -18.25
CA ASP A 583 -8.56 -25.83 -16.91
C ASP A 583 -7.16 -26.33 -16.61
N THR A 584 -6.73 -26.20 -15.36
CA THR A 584 -5.47 -26.71 -14.84
C THR A 584 -5.65 -27.22 -13.41
N ALA A 585 -4.91 -28.27 -13.03
CA ALA A 585 -4.95 -28.75 -11.66
C ALA A 585 -4.15 -27.83 -10.72
N GLU A 586 -3.22 -27.06 -11.31
CA GLU A 586 -2.35 -26.11 -10.67
C GLU A 586 -3.04 -24.76 -10.39
N GLY A 587 -2.36 -23.87 -9.68
CA GLY A 587 -2.91 -22.56 -9.33
C GLY A 587 -1.98 -21.77 -8.41
N TYR A 588 -2.21 -20.45 -8.36
CA TYR A 588 -1.58 -19.55 -7.42
C TYR A 588 -2.63 -18.85 -6.54
N SER A 589 -2.41 -18.85 -5.23
CA SER A 589 -3.24 -18.19 -4.22
C SER A 589 -2.39 -17.85 -2.99
N SER A 590 -2.78 -16.82 -2.25
CA SER A 590 -2.16 -16.45 -0.98
C SER A 590 -2.52 -17.41 0.17
N LEU A 591 -3.61 -18.18 0.01
CA LEU A 591 -4.14 -19.16 0.96
C LEU A 591 -4.42 -20.52 0.28
N PRO A 592 -3.40 -21.20 -0.28
CA PRO A 592 -3.60 -22.51 -0.87
C PRO A 592 -3.99 -23.51 0.24
N SER A 593 -4.87 -24.45 -0.10
CA SER A 593 -5.28 -25.48 0.85
C SER A 593 -4.10 -26.39 1.22
N GLN A 594 -4.07 -26.87 2.46
CA GLN A 594 -3.05 -27.83 2.89
C GLN A 594 -3.09 -29.11 2.02
N ARG A 595 -4.29 -29.53 1.62
CA ARG A 595 -4.50 -30.68 0.73
C ARG A 595 -3.89 -30.48 -0.65
N TYR A 596 -3.96 -29.26 -1.21
CA TYR A 596 -3.33 -28.96 -2.49
C TYR A 596 -1.80 -29.00 -2.38
N VAL A 597 -1.23 -28.41 -1.31
CA VAL A 597 0.22 -28.47 -1.06
C VAL A 597 0.70 -29.93 -0.92
N GLU A 598 -0.08 -30.78 -0.26
CA GLU A 598 0.20 -32.22 -0.15
C GLU A 598 0.09 -32.94 -1.51
N LEU A 599 -0.87 -32.56 -2.35
CA LEU A 599 -1.01 -33.08 -3.71
C LEU A 599 0.19 -32.69 -4.59
N GLU A 600 0.62 -31.44 -4.55
CA GLU A 600 1.81 -30.93 -5.26
C GLU A 600 3.08 -31.66 -4.82
N ALA A 601 3.26 -31.85 -3.51
CA ALA A 601 4.38 -32.60 -2.95
C ALA A 601 4.35 -34.08 -3.38
N ALA A 602 3.17 -34.71 -3.37
CA ALA A 602 3.01 -36.10 -3.77
C ALA A 602 3.28 -36.29 -5.27
N THR A 603 2.79 -35.40 -6.11
CA THR A 603 2.91 -35.46 -7.58
C THR A 603 4.33 -35.18 -8.05
N SER A 604 5.09 -34.35 -7.34
CA SER A 604 6.54 -34.21 -7.54
C SER A 604 7.29 -35.54 -7.39
N SER A 605 6.81 -36.44 -6.53
CA SER A 605 7.40 -37.77 -6.32
C SER A 605 6.75 -38.88 -7.16
N GLN A 606 5.51 -38.68 -7.61
CA GLN A 606 4.71 -39.64 -8.39
C GLN A 606 3.90 -38.90 -9.46
N PRO A 607 4.53 -38.49 -10.58
CA PRO A 607 3.87 -37.68 -11.62
C PRO A 607 2.60 -38.35 -12.19
N ARG A 608 2.54 -39.69 -12.15
CA ARG A 608 1.39 -40.49 -12.60
C ARG A 608 0.09 -40.21 -11.83
N LEU A 609 0.16 -39.61 -10.63
CA LEU A 609 -1.05 -39.20 -9.90
C LEU A 609 -1.86 -38.17 -10.68
N PHE A 610 -1.22 -37.34 -11.52
CA PHE A 610 -1.93 -36.41 -12.40
C PHE A 610 -2.49 -37.06 -13.67
N ASP A 611 -2.02 -38.26 -14.07
CA ASP A 611 -2.61 -39.00 -15.19
C ASP A 611 -4.10 -39.30 -14.91
N LEU A 612 -4.49 -39.42 -13.63
CA LEU A 612 -5.88 -39.59 -13.20
C LEU A 612 -6.76 -38.38 -13.48
N TRP A 613 -6.18 -37.18 -13.58
CA TRP A 613 -6.92 -35.97 -13.94
C TRP A 613 -7.26 -35.92 -15.43
N SER A 614 -6.70 -36.84 -16.24
CA SER A 614 -7.05 -37.03 -17.67
C SER A 614 -6.88 -35.75 -18.50
N ALA A 615 -5.74 -35.07 -18.31
CA ALA A 615 -5.34 -33.93 -19.13
C ALA A 615 -4.85 -34.42 -20.52
N PRO A 616 -5.48 -34.03 -21.64
CA PRO A 616 -5.02 -34.40 -22.98
C PRO A 616 -3.68 -33.75 -23.38
N ALA A 617 -3.27 -32.67 -22.71
CA ALA A 617 -2.06 -31.94 -23.02
C ALA A 617 -1.24 -31.59 -21.77
N ILE A 618 0.07 -31.48 -21.96
CA ILE A 618 1.02 -31.00 -20.96
C ILE A 618 1.69 -29.75 -21.54
N LEU A 619 1.67 -28.65 -20.80
CA LEU A 619 2.45 -27.47 -21.08
C LEU A 619 3.74 -27.51 -20.28
N GLU A 620 4.86 -27.34 -20.96
CA GLU A 620 6.20 -27.33 -20.36
C GLU A 620 6.98 -26.16 -20.95
N PRO A 621 7.93 -25.57 -20.20
CA PRO A 621 8.87 -24.62 -20.76
C PRO A 621 9.64 -25.25 -21.93
N PRO A 622 10.02 -24.45 -22.94
CA PRO A 622 10.92 -24.94 -23.98
C PRO A 622 12.18 -25.52 -23.33
N ASN A 623 12.65 -26.68 -23.81
CA ASN A 623 13.83 -27.36 -23.25
C ASN A 623 15.02 -26.40 -23.18
N ALA A 624 15.27 -25.88 -21.99
CA ALA A 624 16.43 -25.05 -21.72
C ALA A 624 17.68 -25.94 -21.73
N ALA A 625 18.81 -25.41 -22.20
CA ALA A 625 20.05 -26.19 -22.34
C ALA A 625 20.58 -26.77 -21.01
N ASP A 626 20.16 -26.18 -19.88
CA ASP A 626 20.52 -26.55 -18.51
C ASP A 626 19.51 -27.49 -17.84
N LEU A 627 18.43 -27.87 -18.52
CA LEU A 627 17.44 -28.82 -18.02
C LEU A 627 17.93 -30.26 -18.20
N HIS A 628 18.00 -30.99 -17.10
CA HIS A 628 18.42 -32.39 -17.04
C HIS A 628 17.31 -33.26 -16.47
N GLN A 629 17.23 -34.51 -16.91
CA GLN A 629 16.31 -35.50 -16.36
C GLN A 629 17.07 -36.78 -16.01
N VAL A 630 16.94 -37.23 -14.76
CA VAL A 630 17.55 -38.46 -14.24
C VAL A 630 16.47 -39.26 -13.51
N ASP A 631 16.27 -40.52 -13.92
CA ASP A 631 15.26 -41.43 -13.34
C ASP A 631 13.84 -40.83 -13.24
N GLY A 632 13.46 -40.02 -14.24
CA GLY A 632 12.16 -39.36 -14.30
C GLY A 632 12.09 -38.02 -13.56
N VAL A 633 13.09 -37.66 -12.76
CA VAL A 633 13.18 -36.39 -12.02
C VAL A 633 13.88 -35.34 -12.89
N ARG A 634 13.21 -34.21 -13.14
CA ARG A 634 13.78 -33.06 -13.85
C ARG A 634 14.45 -32.13 -12.85
N PHE A 635 15.60 -31.57 -13.22
CA PHE A 635 16.28 -30.51 -12.48
C PHE A 635 17.04 -29.61 -13.45
N ARG A 636 17.31 -28.37 -13.05
CA ARG A 636 18.14 -27.45 -13.82
C ARG A 636 19.47 -27.24 -13.10
N ALA A 637 20.58 -27.46 -13.79
CA ALA A 637 21.90 -27.42 -13.16
C ALA A 637 22.29 -26.03 -12.64
N GLU A 638 21.74 -24.98 -13.25
CA GLU A 638 22.07 -23.59 -12.94
C GLU A 638 21.00 -22.89 -12.06
N HIS A 639 19.92 -23.59 -11.70
CA HIS A 639 18.89 -23.05 -10.82
C HIS A 639 19.02 -23.60 -9.39
N PRO A 640 18.72 -22.78 -8.37
CA PRO A 640 18.72 -23.24 -6.99
C PRO A 640 17.63 -24.31 -6.78
N LEU A 641 18.02 -25.46 -6.24
CA LEU A 641 17.11 -26.58 -5.89
C LEU A 641 16.08 -26.19 -4.81
N ALA A 642 16.41 -25.21 -3.98
CA ALA A 642 15.54 -24.59 -2.99
C ALA A 642 16.02 -23.16 -2.73
N ALA A 643 15.08 -22.22 -2.57
CA ALA A 643 15.38 -20.86 -2.16
C ALA A 643 14.74 -20.57 -0.80
N SER A 644 15.54 -20.14 0.18
CA SER A 644 14.99 -19.61 1.43
C SER A 644 14.52 -18.17 1.23
N PHE A 645 13.47 -17.77 1.92
CA PHE A 645 13.03 -16.39 1.92
C PHE A 645 13.87 -15.53 2.89
N GLY A 646 14.39 -14.38 2.45
CA GLY A 646 15.00 -13.38 3.33
C GLY A 646 16.49 -13.56 3.59
N GLY A 647 17.26 -13.90 2.56
CA GLY A 647 18.69 -13.63 2.52
C GLY A 647 19.59 -14.61 3.26
N SER A 648 19.16 -15.87 3.50
CA SER A 648 20.15 -16.89 3.88
C SER A 648 21.13 -17.09 2.71
N LEU A 649 22.41 -17.26 3.04
CA LEU A 649 23.45 -17.41 2.03
C LEU A 649 23.17 -18.68 1.21
N PRO A 650 23.27 -18.63 -0.13
CA PRO A 650 23.11 -19.83 -0.94
C PRO A 650 24.20 -20.85 -0.57
N GLU A 651 23.79 -22.01 -0.07
CA GLU A 651 24.70 -23.13 0.16
C GLU A 651 24.87 -23.92 -1.15
N THR A 652 26.10 -23.92 -1.67
CA THR A 652 26.45 -24.73 -2.85
C THR A 652 27.08 -26.04 -2.39
N PHE A 653 26.40 -27.15 -2.63
CA PHE A 653 26.96 -28.49 -2.39
C PHE A 653 27.62 -29.00 -3.67
N ARG A 654 28.95 -29.19 -3.63
CA ARG A 654 29.68 -29.80 -4.75
C ARG A 654 29.78 -31.31 -4.53
N LEU A 655 29.32 -32.07 -5.52
CA LEU A 655 29.50 -33.52 -5.54
C LEU A 655 30.98 -33.87 -5.74
N PRO A 656 31.57 -34.76 -4.94
CA PRO A 656 32.93 -35.26 -5.14
C PRO A 656 33.10 -35.92 -6.53
N ARG A 657 34.28 -35.78 -7.14
CA ARG A 657 34.57 -36.29 -8.51
C ARG A 657 34.54 -37.82 -8.63
N ASP A 658 34.57 -38.52 -7.51
CA ASP A 658 34.57 -39.97 -7.36
C ASP A 658 33.17 -40.59 -7.21
N VAL A 659 32.11 -39.77 -7.22
CA VAL A 659 30.73 -40.28 -7.27
C VAL A 659 30.40 -40.71 -8.70
N ALA A 660 30.48 -42.01 -8.96
CA ALA A 660 30.34 -42.58 -10.30
C ALA A 660 28.96 -42.33 -10.94
N THR A 661 27.88 -42.24 -10.13
CA THR A 661 26.51 -41.94 -10.61
C THR A 661 25.64 -41.46 -9.44
N VAL A 662 25.03 -40.28 -9.56
CA VAL A 662 24.04 -39.79 -8.59
C VAL A 662 22.65 -40.21 -9.09
N VAL A 663 22.05 -41.18 -8.41
CA VAL A 663 20.70 -41.72 -8.72
C VAL A 663 19.57 -40.97 -8.00
N GLY A 664 19.90 -39.92 -7.25
CA GLY A 664 18.93 -39.08 -6.57
C GLY A 664 19.59 -38.14 -5.56
N VAL A 665 19.05 -36.92 -5.45
CA VAL A 665 19.40 -35.96 -4.42
C VAL A 665 18.21 -35.84 -3.49
N ARG A 666 18.38 -36.26 -2.22
CA ARG A 666 17.36 -36.09 -1.19
C ARG A 666 17.76 -34.94 -0.28
N LEU A 667 17.10 -33.80 -0.44
CA LEU A 667 17.15 -32.72 0.54
C LEU A 667 16.48 -33.21 1.84
N VAL A 668 17.28 -33.75 2.76
CA VAL A 668 16.83 -34.00 4.14
C VAL A 668 16.89 -32.67 4.86
N GLY A 669 15.91 -31.81 4.60
CA GLY A 669 15.78 -30.55 5.30
C GLY A 669 15.61 -30.83 6.79
N THR A 670 16.60 -30.45 7.60
CA THR A 670 16.37 -30.15 9.01
C THR A 670 15.71 -28.78 9.11
N GLY A 671 14.55 -28.63 8.45
CA GLY A 671 13.58 -27.69 8.98
C GLY A 671 13.30 -28.20 10.39
N ARG A 672 13.71 -27.47 11.42
CA ARG A 672 13.01 -27.56 12.70
C ARG A 672 11.58 -27.14 12.42
N TRP A 673 10.77 -28.06 11.92
CA TRP A 673 9.37 -28.11 12.27
C TRP A 673 9.40 -28.45 13.76
N SER A 674 9.56 -27.43 14.62
CA SER A 674 9.29 -27.64 16.02
C SER A 674 7.84 -28.05 16.08
N ARG A 675 7.61 -29.34 16.34
CA ARG A 675 6.37 -29.79 16.95
C ARG A 675 6.21 -29.00 18.23
N THR A 676 5.42 -27.94 18.18
CA THR A 676 4.78 -27.35 19.36
C THR A 676 3.37 -27.02 18.97
#